data_AF-A0A2P8PUT6-F1
#
_entry.id   AF-A0A2P8PUT6-F1
#
_cell.length_a   1.000
_cell.length_b   1.000
_cell.length_c   1.000
_cell.angle_alpha   90.00
_cell.angle_beta   90.00
_cell.angle_gamma   90.00
#
_symmetry.space_group_name_H-M   'P 1'
#
loop_
_entity.id
_entity.type
_entity.pdbx_description
1 polymer ?
#
loop_
_entity_poly.entity_id
_entity_poly.type
_entity_poly.pdbx_seq_one_letter_code
_entity_poly.pdbx_strand_id
1 'polypeptide(L)'
;MRRTALLVSAALLTGLLPFATAASAAGADDPAPVPVDNFEGEIPFANPPAEGIFTWGSDADDPPTLELAARDDAPQGDKVLAGTYDISGYGGFTHDFAFAEPAHDWSASKGIRFWWDGRNNGKKVNFELKDGGANGEASELWTTSFTDDFTGWKQLEFPFTDFTYRTDYQPVGGIDQILGLTEMWGYALTLPVGVQDRFAMDGVELYGKADQALRANVVTDAAVYPVKEGRPAAVKITVATTGSAPIEEPVTVAYETAGGTGESGKDYTPVSGELTFPAGTASGTSRTVSVAPLRDKAGENAETVPLKLTVTGAKAPAENPQVVIDAHGLPYLDAKLPVKKRVADLLSRLSLAEKAGQMTQAERGALTAPGDIAAYDLGSLLSGGGSTPTPNTPEAWAKMIDGFQLRAQATRFQIPLIYGVDAVHGHNNLVGATILPHNIGIGATRDPQVAHDAGKVTAAEVRATGIPWDFAPCLCVARDERWGRTYESFGEDPALVESMETVIQGLQGAASGKDLKRNDKVLATAKHFVGDGGTEFGSSTTGSYTIDQGVTKVTRQELEAVHLAPYQDAVDRGVGTFMPSYSSLDILGDGKGAVKMHARADMLNGVLKDRMGFDGFVISDWQAIDQIPGDYASDVRTSINAGLDMIMVPYAYKDFHATLLDEVRAGRVSEKRIDDAVSRILTQKFKLGLFEKPYADTSGASAIGSAKHRAVAREAAAESQVLLKNAGGVLPLKKSQKVYVAGSNADDIGNQTGGWTITWQGSSGDITDGTTILEGIRKAGGSSVTYSKDASAPTAGSDVGVVVVGETPYAEGVGDVGNGNDLALSAADKAAVDTVCAAMKCAVLVVSGRPQLIGDQLGDIDALVASWLPGTEGDGVADVLYGKRAFSGQLPVTWPKSEAQLPINVGDPAYDPQFPYGWGLTTLTKVPAGGAATLKALAVAASLAERAGAEEAGRAVVGKARLLVQQKVGQGITSAVAKPFADADHLLLTGKYAQAVAKLAAAYAAA
;
A
#
# COMPACT_ATOMS: atom_id res chain seq x y z
N MET A 1 -9.88 -53.15 -61.30
CA MET A 1 -9.34 -53.65 -62.58
C MET A 1 -7.91 -54.12 -62.36
N ARG A 2 -7.63 -55.37 -62.76
CA ARG A 2 -6.31 -56.01 -63.03
C ARG A 2 -5.24 -55.97 -61.91
N ARG A 3 -5.04 -57.07 -61.16
CA ARG A 3 -4.32 -58.34 -61.51
C ARG A 3 -2.80 -58.21 -61.26
N THR A 4 -2.29 -58.81 -60.17
CA THR A 4 -1.60 -60.13 -60.12
C THR A 4 -0.08 -59.89 -60.07
N ALA A 5 0.69 -60.05 -58.97
CA ALA A 5 0.90 -61.16 -58.02
C ALA A 5 2.16 -62.02 -58.32
N LEU A 6 2.61 -62.68 -57.24
CA LEU A 6 3.59 -63.78 -57.10
C LEU A 6 5.08 -63.43 -56.98
N LEU A 7 5.73 -63.65 -55.81
CA LEU A 7 6.08 -64.89 -55.04
C LEU A 7 7.55 -65.25 -55.33
N VAL A 8 8.42 -65.58 -54.36
CA VAL A 8 8.54 -66.85 -53.58
C VAL A 8 9.50 -66.56 -52.39
N SER A 9 9.12 -66.73 -51.11
CA SER A 9 9.26 -67.91 -50.20
C SER A 9 10.72 -68.38 -49.97
N ALA A 10 11.25 -68.85 -48.83
CA ALA A 10 10.89 -69.15 -47.44
C ALA A 10 12.26 -69.25 -46.66
N ALA A 11 12.39 -69.13 -45.34
CA ALA A 11 12.19 -70.22 -44.36
C ALA A 11 12.53 -69.76 -42.92
N LEU A 12 11.91 -70.41 -41.93
CA LEU A 12 12.03 -70.28 -40.47
C LEU A 12 13.39 -70.80 -39.91
N LEU A 13 13.90 -70.23 -38.80
CA LEU A 13 13.95 -70.83 -37.44
C LEU A 13 14.82 -70.01 -36.43
N THR A 14 14.22 -69.67 -35.28
CA THR A 14 14.72 -69.59 -33.87
C THR A 14 16.07 -68.97 -33.49
N GLY A 15 16.05 -68.03 -32.52
CA GLY A 15 17.14 -67.85 -31.53
C GLY A 15 17.34 -66.46 -30.90
N LEU A 16 16.78 -66.23 -29.69
CA LEU A 16 17.22 -65.41 -28.53
C LEU A 16 18.10 -64.13 -28.70
N LEU A 17 17.52 -62.97 -28.29
CA LEU A 17 18.01 -61.75 -27.56
C LEU A 17 19.47 -61.19 -27.75
N PRO A 18 19.76 -59.87 -27.48
CA PRO A 18 18.92 -58.82 -26.89
C PRO A 18 18.82 -57.51 -27.72
N PHE A 19 17.82 -56.68 -27.37
CA PHE A 19 17.65 -55.30 -27.83
C PHE A 19 18.74 -54.39 -27.26
N ALA A 20 19.47 -53.70 -28.14
CA ALA A 20 20.20 -52.49 -27.82
C ALA A 20 19.31 -51.27 -28.09
N THR A 21 19.29 -50.38 -27.12
CA THR A 21 18.51 -49.14 -27.03
C THR A 21 18.88 -48.15 -28.15
N ALA A 22 17.86 -47.52 -28.74
CA ALA A 22 18.03 -46.41 -29.65
C ALA A 22 18.29 -45.13 -28.82
N ALA A 23 19.52 -44.63 -28.85
CA ALA A 23 19.81 -43.26 -28.46
C ALA A 23 19.24 -42.31 -29.53
N SER A 24 18.44 -41.34 -29.09
CA SER A 24 17.97 -40.22 -29.92
C SER A 24 19.16 -39.37 -30.34
N ALA A 25 19.25 -39.08 -31.64
CA ALA A 25 20.28 -38.23 -32.22
C ALA A 25 20.16 -36.78 -31.70
N ALA A 26 21.14 -36.35 -30.90
CA ALA A 26 21.42 -34.94 -30.66
C ALA A 26 21.95 -34.28 -31.94
N GLY A 27 21.57 -33.03 -32.19
CA GLY A 27 22.10 -32.23 -33.30
C GLY A 27 23.61 -32.03 -33.17
N ALA A 28 24.33 -32.09 -34.29
CA ALA A 28 25.79 -32.21 -34.34
C ALA A 28 26.61 -30.98 -33.86
N ASP A 29 26.00 -29.96 -33.24
CA ASP A 29 26.64 -28.69 -32.83
C ASP A 29 26.30 -28.23 -31.39
N ASP A 30 25.54 -28.99 -30.59
CA ASP A 30 25.21 -28.58 -29.21
C ASP A 30 26.34 -28.94 -28.22
N PRO A 31 26.70 -28.03 -27.29
CA PRO A 31 27.69 -28.30 -26.23
C PRO A 31 27.18 -29.40 -25.29
N ALA A 32 28.12 -30.09 -24.63
CA ALA A 32 27.79 -31.04 -23.58
C ALA A 32 27.02 -30.34 -22.44
N PRO A 33 26.00 -30.99 -21.84
CA PRO A 33 25.28 -30.43 -20.70
C PRO A 33 26.22 -30.13 -19.52
N VAL A 34 25.90 -29.07 -18.77
CA VAL A 34 26.66 -28.65 -17.58
C VAL A 34 25.82 -28.97 -16.34
N PRO A 35 26.27 -29.86 -15.44
CA PRO A 35 25.52 -30.19 -14.23
C PRO A 35 25.46 -28.98 -13.29
N VAL A 36 24.28 -28.75 -12.72
CA VAL A 36 24.02 -27.79 -11.65
C VAL A 36 23.97 -28.55 -10.32
N ASP A 37 23.16 -29.60 -10.23
CA ASP A 37 23.12 -30.52 -9.09
C ASP A 37 22.70 -31.93 -9.54
N ASN A 38 23.40 -32.96 -9.06
CA ASN A 38 23.09 -34.37 -9.31
C ASN A 38 22.41 -35.05 -8.11
N PHE A 39 22.26 -34.35 -6.98
CA PHE A 39 21.66 -34.88 -5.75
C PHE A 39 22.37 -36.12 -5.16
N GLU A 40 23.69 -36.20 -5.34
CA GLU A 40 24.52 -37.27 -4.75
C GLU A 40 25.08 -36.90 -3.37
N GLY A 41 24.94 -35.62 -2.99
CA GLY A 41 25.35 -35.05 -1.72
C GLY A 41 26.45 -33.99 -1.86
N GLU A 42 26.67 -33.48 -3.07
CA GLU A 42 27.58 -32.37 -3.35
C GLU A 42 27.07 -31.07 -2.72
N ILE A 43 25.76 -30.82 -2.84
CA ILE A 43 25.07 -29.65 -2.27
C ILE A 43 24.39 -30.06 -0.96
N PRO A 44 24.68 -29.41 0.19
CA PRO A 44 24.10 -29.77 1.48
C PRO A 44 22.69 -29.20 1.66
N PHE A 45 21.92 -29.78 2.59
CA PHE A 45 20.75 -29.10 3.13
C PHE A 45 21.20 -27.98 4.09
N ALA A 46 21.25 -26.75 3.58
CA ALA A 46 21.74 -25.59 4.29
C ALA A 46 20.97 -24.33 3.86
N ASN A 47 20.88 -23.36 4.78
CA ASN A 47 20.28 -22.06 4.53
C ASN A 47 21.35 -21.04 4.10
N PRO A 48 20.96 -19.96 3.40
CA PRO A 48 21.84 -18.84 3.12
C PRO A 48 22.51 -18.28 4.41
N PRO A 49 23.74 -17.75 4.33
CA PRO A 49 24.47 -17.37 3.11
C PRO A 49 25.30 -18.48 2.46
N ALA A 50 25.28 -19.71 3.00
CA ALA A 50 25.99 -20.84 2.43
C ALA A 50 25.26 -21.40 1.20
N GLU A 51 25.99 -22.08 0.32
CA GLU A 51 25.40 -22.88 -0.74
C GLU A 51 24.58 -24.01 -0.12
N GLY A 52 23.36 -24.23 -0.62
CA GLY A 52 22.53 -25.30 -0.08
C GLY A 52 21.10 -25.35 -0.62
N ILE A 53 20.44 -26.46 -0.25
CA ILE A 53 19.03 -26.71 -0.52
C ILE A 53 18.23 -26.49 0.77
N PHE A 54 17.19 -25.67 0.72
CA PHE A 54 16.32 -25.40 1.88
C PHE A 54 14.86 -25.18 1.49
N THR A 55 13.98 -25.30 2.47
CA THR A 55 12.53 -25.31 2.29
C THR A 55 11.88 -24.08 2.88
N TRP A 56 10.71 -23.72 2.35
CA TRP A 56 9.94 -22.55 2.76
C TRP A 56 8.44 -22.79 2.57
N GLY A 57 7.60 -22.04 3.30
CA GLY A 57 6.14 -22.20 3.27
C GLY A 57 5.40 -21.04 3.96
N SER A 58 4.09 -20.93 3.78
CA SER A 58 3.25 -19.90 4.42
C SER A 58 3.07 -20.11 5.91
N ASP A 59 3.12 -21.35 6.38
CA ASP A 59 3.06 -21.70 7.79
C ASP A 59 4.11 -22.76 8.17
N ALA A 60 4.00 -23.33 9.37
CA ALA A 60 4.96 -24.30 9.88
C ALA A 60 4.84 -25.70 9.24
N ASP A 61 3.71 -26.01 8.60
CA ASP A 61 3.41 -27.31 8.01
C ASP A 61 3.62 -27.31 6.48
N ASP A 62 3.60 -26.13 5.85
CA ASP A 62 3.79 -25.96 4.41
C ASP A 62 5.21 -26.25 3.86
N PRO A 63 6.34 -26.08 4.57
CA PRO A 63 7.64 -26.43 4.02
C PRO A 63 7.73 -27.94 3.73
N PRO A 64 8.07 -28.37 2.49
CA PRO A 64 8.20 -29.79 2.18
C PRO A 64 9.29 -30.44 3.03
N THR A 65 9.20 -31.75 3.21
CA THR A 65 10.33 -32.54 3.71
C THR A 65 11.25 -32.88 2.56
N LEU A 66 12.57 -32.89 2.78
CA LEU A 66 13.56 -33.26 1.77
C LEU A 66 14.53 -34.31 2.30
N GLU A 67 14.90 -35.26 1.44
CA GLU A 67 15.98 -36.21 1.67
C GLU A 67 16.69 -36.57 0.37
N LEU A 68 17.98 -36.95 0.46
CA LEU A 68 18.70 -37.61 -0.63
C LEU A 68 18.49 -39.12 -0.49
N ALA A 69 17.63 -39.68 -1.35
CA ALA A 69 17.20 -41.07 -1.26
C ALA A 69 17.86 -41.93 -2.36
N ALA A 70 18.43 -43.07 -1.97
CA ALA A 70 18.94 -44.04 -2.92
C ALA A 70 17.80 -44.67 -3.73
N ARG A 71 17.95 -44.74 -5.05
CA ARG A 71 16.96 -45.34 -5.96
C ARG A 71 17.64 -46.12 -7.06
N ASP A 72 17.30 -47.40 -7.18
CA ASP A 72 17.81 -48.29 -8.23
C ASP A 72 17.36 -47.85 -9.64
N ASP A 73 16.30 -47.05 -9.73
CA ASP A 73 15.74 -46.50 -10.96
C ASP A 73 16.08 -45.01 -11.17
N ALA A 74 17.06 -44.46 -10.43
CA ALA A 74 17.53 -43.09 -10.60
C ALA A 74 18.02 -42.85 -12.06
N PRO A 75 17.53 -41.80 -12.74
CA PRO A 75 18.00 -41.45 -14.08
C PRO A 75 19.49 -41.12 -14.16
N GLN A 76 20.06 -40.55 -13.10
CA GLN A 76 21.46 -40.19 -12.96
C GLN A 76 21.96 -40.62 -11.56
N GLY A 77 23.19 -41.11 -11.48
CA GLY A 77 23.80 -41.49 -10.19
C GLY A 77 23.08 -42.64 -9.46
N ASP A 78 23.19 -42.64 -8.14
CA ASP A 78 22.67 -43.65 -7.21
C ASP A 78 21.56 -43.09 -6.30
N LYS A 79 21.41 -41.76 -6.22
CA LYS A 79 20.45 -41.06 -5.35
C LYS A 79 19.66 -40.01 -6.13
N VAL A 80 18.55 -39.60 -5.53
CA VAL A 80 17.71 -38.50 -6.02
C VAL A 80 17.31 -37.59 -4.86
N LEU A 81 16.90 -36.36 -5.17
CA LEU A 81 16.19 -35.53 -4.21
C LEU A 81 14.74 -36.00 -4.13
N ALA A 82 14.33 -36.48 -2.96
CA ALA A 82 12.96 -36.92 -2.69
C ALA A 82 12.34 -36.07 -1.58
N GLY A 83 11.01 -35.93 -1.61
CA GLY A 83 10.31 -35.17 -0.59
C GLY A 83 8.81 -35.43 -0.52
N THR A 84 8.19 -34.99 0.58
CA THR A 84 6.73 -34.98 0.77
C THR A 84 6.24 -33.56 1.01
N TYR A 85 5.02 -33.26 0.57
CA TYR A 85 4.42 -31.94 0.73
C TYR A 85 2.92 -32.02 0.98
N ASP A 86 2.39 -31.04 1.71
CA ASP A 86 0.97 -30.81 1.99
C ASP A 86 0.73 -29.30 2.11
N ILE A 87 0.72 -28.61 0.96
CA ILE A 87 0.76 -27.14 0.94
C ILE A 87 -0.67 -26.58 1.06
N SER A 88 -0.89 -25.76 2.07
CA SER A 88 -2.15 -25.07 2.36
C SER A 88 -2.25 -23.69 1.70
N GLY A 89 -1.14 -22.93 1.65
CA GLY A 89 -1.06 -21.59 1.06
C GLY A 89 -0.01 -21.44 -0.04
N TYR A 90 1.28 -21.46 0.32
CA TYR A 90 2.41 -21.56 -0.59
C TYR A 90 3.53 -22.34 0.09
N GLY A 91 4.35 -23.05 -0.69
CA GLY A 91 5.49 -23.76 -0.14
C GLY A 91 6.28 -24.50 -1.21
N GLY A 92 7.52 -24.80 -0.89
CA GLY A 92 8.48 -25.28 -1.87
C GLY A 92 9.89 -25.37 -1.32
N PHE A 93 10.84 -25.52 -2.22
CA PHE A 93 12.25 -25.54 -1.87
C PHE A 93 13.09 -24.81 -2.90
N THR A 94 14.27 -24.43 -2.46
CA THR A 94 15.24 -23.63 -3.19
C THR A 94 16.57 -24.35 -3.19
N HIS A 95 17.32 -24.21 -4.29
CA HIS A 95 18.75 -24.46 -4.38
C HIS A 95 19.43 -23.09 -4.60
N ASP A 96 20.31 -22.68 -3.68
CA ASP A 96 21.06 -21.43 -3.77
C ASP A 96 22.57 -21.64 -3.80
N PHE A 97 23.26 -20.84 -4.60
CA PHE A 97 24.72 -20.69 -4.54
C PHE A 97 25.14 -19.82 -3.34
N ALA A 98 26.37 -20.01 -2.86
CA ALA A 98 26.91 -19.29 -1.71
C ALA A 98 27.03 -17.78 -2.00
N PHE A 99 26.59 -16.94 -1.06
CA PHE A 99 26.61 -15.47 -1.23
C PHE A 99 28.04 -14.90 -1.34
N ALA A 100 29.02 -15.65 -0.82
CA ALA A 100 30.42 -15.25 -0.84
C ALA A 100 31.12 -15.57 -2.17
N GLU A 101 30.50 -16.38 -3.03
CA GLU A 101 31.02 -16.73 -4.34
C GLU A 101 30.43 -15.80 -5.43
N PRO A 102 31.15 -15.58 -6.53
CA PRO A 102 30.59 -14.85 -7.66
C PRO A 102 29.35 -15.55 -8.23
N ALA A 103 28.40 -14.74 -8.72
CA ALA A 103 27.26 -15.26 -9.46
C ALA A 103 27.70 -16.09 -10.69
N HIS A 104 26.87 -17.05 -11.08
CA HIS A 104 27.18 -17.97 -12.18
C HIS A 104 26.69 -17.42 -13.53
N ASP A 105 27.43 -17.72 -14.60
CA ASP A 105 27.06 -17.33 -15.95
C ASP A 105 26.48 -18.55 -16.71
N TRP A 106 25.17 -18.54 -16.93
CA TRP A 106 24.41 -19.53 -17.69
C TRP A 106 24.08 -19.03 -19.12
N SER A 107 24.54 -17.84 -19.49
CA SER A 107 24.15 -17.16 -20.74
C SER A 107 24.61 -17.86 -22.01
N ALA A 108 25.52 -18.84 -21.91
CA ALA A 108 25.99 -19.66 -23.03
C ALA A 108 25.08 -20.87 -23.35
N SER A 109 24.14 -21.19 -22.44
CA SER A 109 23.25 -22.34 -22.54
C SER A 109 21.88 -21.96 -23.11
N LYS A 110 21.21 -22.91 -23.76
CA LYS A 110 19.86 -22.74 -24.30
C LYS A 110 18.80 -22.69 -23.20
N GLY A 111 18.98 -23.48 -22.15
CA GLY A 111 18.02 -23.64 -21.07
C GLY A 111 18.51 -24.57 -19.98
N ILE A 112 17.58 -24.91 -19.09
CA ILE A 112 17.77 -25.82 -17.95
C ILE A 112 16.85 -27.03 -18.11
N ARG A 113 17.30 -28.20 -17.66
CA ARG A 113 16.50 -29.43 -17.66
C ARG A 113 16.79 -30.29 -16.45
N PHE A 114 15.83 -31.12 -16.08
CA PHE A 114 15.94 -32.05 -14.96
C PHE A 114 14.97 -33.21 -15.14
N TRP A 115 15.21 -34.30 -14.42
CA TRP A 115 14.30 -35.44 -14.35
C TRP A 115 13.29 -35.26 -13.23
N TRP A 116 12.03 -35.56 -13.52
CA TRP A 116 10.94 -35.57 -12.54
C TRP A 116 10.24 -36.92 -12.55
N ASP A 117 10.02 -37.51 -11.37
CA ASP A 117 9.24 -38.74 -11.22
C ASP A 117 7.76 -38.42 -11.09
N GLY A 118 7.06 -38.44 -12.22
CA GLY A 118 5.66 -38.04 -12.32
C GLY A 118 4.71 -38.96 -11.57
N ARG A 119 3.65 -38.38 -11.02
CA ARG A 119 2.60 -39.06 -10.25
C ARG A 119 1.24 -38.98 -10.94
N ASN A 120 1.13 -38.21 -12.01
CA ASN A 120 -0.09 -37.99 -12.79
C ASN A 120 -1.23 -37.46 -11.91
N ASN A 121 -0.92 -36.50 -11.03
CA ASN A 121 -1.91 -35.86 -10.15
C ASN A 121 -2.60 -34.65 -10.82
N GLY A 122 -2.19 -34.27 -12.03
CA GLY A 122 -2.77 -33.20 -12.84
C GLY A 122 -2.50 -31.79 -12.28
N LYS A 123 -1.63 -31.67 -11.28
CA LYS A 123 -1.31 -30.39 -10.65
C LYS A 123 -0.14 -29.72 -11.36
N LYS A 124 -0.14 -28.39 -11.33
CA LYS A 124 0.93 -27.57 -11.87
C LYS A 124 2.03 -27.41 -10.81
N VAL A 125 3.28 -27.63 -11.20
CA VAL A 125 4.48 -27.33 -10.43
C VAL A 125 5.17 -26.16 -11.11
N ASN A 126 5.49 -25.11 -10.35
CA ASN A 126 6.24 -23.97 -10.90
C ASN A 126 7.73 -24.18 -10.66
N PHE A 127 8.54 -23.82 -11.66
CA PHE A 127 9.99 -23.85 -11.61
C PHE A 127 10.52 -22.42 -11.82
N GLU A 128 11.44 -21.99 -10.98
CA GLU A 128 11.87 -20.61 -10.85
C GLU A 128 13.39 -20.49 -10.99
N LEU A 129 13.85 -19.45 -11.68
CA LEU A 129 15.25 -19.06 -11.78
C LEU A 129 15.50 -17.82 -10.95
N LYS A 130 16.69 -17.76 -10.36
CA LYS A 130 17.21 -16.66 -9.54
C LYS A 130 18.32 -15.94 -10.31
N ASP A 131 18.03 -14.78 -10.88
CA ASP A 131 18.96 -14.01 -11.74
C ASP A 131 19.10 -12.55 -11.28
N GLY A 132 20.33 -12.03 -11.33
CA GLY A 132 20.64 -10.68 -10.88
C GLY A 132 20.63 -10.53 -9.35
N GLY A 133 20.73 -9.28 -8.88
CA GLY A 133 20.80 -8.97 -7.46
C GLY A 133 22.13 -9.37 -6.81
N ALA A 134 22.26 -9.08 -5.51
CA ALA A 134 23.50 -9.32 -4.78
C ALA A 134 23.71 -10.79 -4.36
N ASN A 135 22.65 -11.61 -4.39
CA ASN A 135 22.62 -13.02 -4.00
C ASN A 135 21.24 -13.64 -4.32
N GLY A 136 21.09 -14.95 -4.09
CA GLY A 136 19.84 -15.70 -4.35
C GLY A 136 18.60 -15.17 -3.63
N GLU A 137 18.75 -14.52 -2.48
CA GLU A 137 17.63 -13.95 -1.71
C GLU A 137 17.32 -12.49 -2.08
N ALA A 138 18.11 -11.90 -2.98
CA ALA A 138 17.91 -10.56 -3.54
C ALA A 138 17.78 -10.58 -5.07
N SER A 139 17.73 -11.77 -5.66
CA SER A 139 17.68 -11.99 -7.11
C SER A 139 16.27 -11.84 -7.67
N GLU A 140 16.16 -11.48 -8.95
CA GLU A 140 14.89 -11.49 -9.66
C GLU A 140 14.44 -12.93 -9.89
N LEU A 141 13.17 -13.19 -9.62
CA LEU A 141 12.55 -14.49 -9.86
C LEU A 141 11.93 -14.52 -11.25
N TRP A 142 12.29 -15.55 -12.01
CA TRP A 142 11.75 -15.83 -13.32
C TRP A 142 11.08 -17.18 -13.29
N THR A 143 9.81 -17.26 -13.67
CA THR A 143 9.00 -18.46 -13.48
C THR A 143 8.56 -19.08 -14.80
N THR A 144 8.53 -20.40 -14.80
CA THR A 144 7.83 -21.26 -15.77
C THR A 144 7.12 -22.38 -15.01
N SER A 145 6.44 -23.29 -15.71
CA SER A 145 5.72 -24.37 -15.05
C SER A 145 5.50 -25.58 -15.94
N PHE A 146 5.26 -26.73 -15.32
CA PHE A 146 4.77 -27.93 -15.99
C PHE A 146 3.61 -28.53 -15.21
N THR A 147 2.82 -29.36 -15.88
CA THR A 147 1.76 -30.16 -15.26
C THR A 147 2.28 -31.57 -15.06
N ASP A 148 2.10 -32.14 -13.86
CA ASP A 148 2.38 -33.55 -13.60
C ASP A 148 1.21 -34.41 -14.12
N ASP A 149 1.24 -34.71 -15.41
CA ASP A 149 0.23 -35.49 -16.14
C ASP A 149 0.77 -36.85 -16.65
N PHE A 150 1.87 -37.32 -16.07
CA PHE A 150 2.57 -38.54 -16.46
C PHE A 150 2.99 -39.36 -15.24
N THR A 151 3.32 -40.64 -15.43
CA THR A 151 3.77 -41.52 -14.35
C THR A 151 5.18 -42.02 -14.64
N GLY A 152 6.06 -41.95 -13.64
CA GLY A 152 7.46 -42.35 -13.77
C GLY A 152 8.36 -41.21 -14.23
N TRP A 153 9.65 -41.50 -14.38
CA TRP A 153 10.67 -40.54 -14.78
C TRP A 153 10.43 -39.95 -16.18
N LYS A 154 10.45 -38.62 -16.25
CA LYS A 154 10.48 -37.84 -17.49
C LYS A 154 11.47 -36.70 -17.35
N GLN A 155 12.31 -36.52 -18.37
CA GLN A 155 13.16 -35.34 -18.45
C GLN A 155 12.32 -34.16 -18.92
N LEU A 156 12.29 -33.11 -18.12
CA LEU A 156 11.64 -31.84 -18.41
C LEU A 156 12.71 -30.88 -18.89
N GLU A 157 12.52 -30.29 -20.06
CA GLU A 157 13.43 -29.31 -20.65
C GLU A 157 12.74 -27.95 -20.76
N PHE A 158 13.37 -26.92 -20.20
CA PHE A 158 12.88 -25.55 -20.19
C PHE A 158 13.91 -24.62 -20.86
N PRO A 159 13.69 -24.21 -22.12
CA PRO A 159 14.43 -23.12 -22.73
C PRO A 159 14.34 -21.86 -21.85
N PHE A 160 15.43 -21.10 -21.72
CA PHE A 160 15.39 -19.84 -20.95
C PHE A 160 14.37 -18.83 -21.52
N THR A 161 14.00 -18.96 -22.80
CA THR A 161 12.99 -18.12 -23.46
C THR A 161 11.58 -18.33 -22.92
N ASP A 162 11.32 -19.45 -22.25
CA ASP A 162 10.00 -19.82 -21.73
C ASP A 162 9.77 -19.27 -20.32
N PHE A 163 10.80 -18.67 -19.72
CA PHE A 163 10.72 -18.03 -18.43
C PHE A 163 10.17 -16.61 -18.56
N THR A 164 9.29 -16.25 -17.63
CA THR A 164 8.69 -14.93 -17.55
C THR A 164 8.99 -14.30 -16.20
N TYR A 165 9.14 -12.98 -16.17
CA TYR A 165 9.35 -12.26 -14.92
C TYR A 165 8.17 -12.56 -13.98
N ARG A 166 8.46 -13.02 -12.76
CA ARG A 166 7.44 -13.38 -11.79
C ARG A 166 6.79 -12.08 -11.26
N THR A 167 5.50 -11.87 -11.51
CA THR A 167 4.83 -10.60 -11.19
C THR A 167 4.09 -10.61 -9.86
N ASP A 168 3.76 -11.79 -9.32
CA ASP A 168 3.06 -11.96 -8.05
C ASP A 168 3.98 -11.79 -6.84
N TYR A 169 5.28 -12.10 -6.99
CA TYR A 169 6.27 -11.97 -5.93
C TYR A 169 7.68 -11.78 -6.48
N GLN A 170 8.43 -10.86 -5.87
CA GLN A 170 9.85 -10.59 -6.15
C GLN A 170 10.58 -10.27 -4.84
N PRO A 171 11.80 -10.78 -4.62
CA PRO A 171 12.65 -10.37 -3.51
C PRO A 171 13.05 -8.88 -3.60
N VAL A 172 13.35 -8.28 -2.44
CA VAL A 172 13.81 -6.87 -2.37
C VAL A 172 15.20 -6.77 -2.98
N GLY A 173 15.33 -6.14 -4.15
CA GLY A 173 16.62 -5.98 -4.83
C GLY A 173 16.62 -6.14 -6.35
N GLY A 174 15.49 -6.54 -6.96
CA GLY A 174 15.35 -6.64 -8.42
C GLY A 174 15.76 -5.35 -9.14
N ILE A 175 16.63 -5.48 -10.13
CA ILE A 175 17.46 -4.39 -10.63
C ILE A 175 17.01 -3.87 -12.01
N ASP A 176 16.41 -4.71 -12.87
CA ASP A 176 16.11 -4.30 -14.25
C ASP A 176 14.99 -5.05 -15.00
N GLN A 177 14.40 -6.12 -14.46
CA GLN A 177 13.40 -6.97 -15.13
C GLN A 177 13.94 -7.60 -16.43
N ILE A 178 15.22 -7.95 -16.46
CA ILE A 178 15.89 -8.61 -17.58
C ILE A 178 16.42 -9.97 -17.12
N LEU A 179 16.04 -11.04 -17.80
CA LEU A 179 16.64 -12.36 -17.60
C LEU A 179 18.02 -12.35 -18.26
N GLY A 180 19.02 -11.94 -17.49
CA GLY A 180 20.38 -11.71 -17.94
C GLY A 180 21.15 -13.01 -18.15
N LEU A 181 20.91 -14.00 -17.29
CA LEU A 181 21.59 -15.29 -17.24
C LEU A 181 23.09 -15.19 -16.92
N THR A 182 23.61 -13.99 -16.63
CA THR A 182 25.03 -13.77 -16.32
C THR A 182 25.29 -13.66 -14.82
N GLU A 183 24.23 -13.48 -14.03
CA GLU A 183 24.29 -13.33 -12.58
C GLU A 183 23.33 -14.33 -11.91
N MET A 184 23.51 -15.62 -12.20
CA MET A 184 22.65 -16.69 -11.70
C MET A 184 23.03 -17.10 -10.28
N TRP A 185 22.01 -17.18 -9.42
CA TRP A 185 22.17 -17.50 -7.99
C TRP A 185 21.52 -18.83 -7.57
N GLY A 186 20.75 -19.46 -8.46
CA GLY A 186 20.09 -20.73 -8.14
C GLY A 186 18.76 -20.93 -8.85
N TYR A 187 17.95 -21.85 -8.31
CA TYR A 187 16.60 -22.14 -8.77
C TYR A 187 15.69 -22.52 -7.60
N ALA A 188 14.37 -22.46 -7.80
CA ALA A 188 13.39 -22.90 -6.82
C ALA A 188 12.23 -23.66 -7.47
N LEU A 189 11.56 -24.52 -6.69
CA LEU A 189 10.30 -25.16 -7.07
C LEU A 189 9.21 -24.76 -6.10
N THR A 190 8.10 -24.25 -6.64
CA THR A 190 6.86 -24.04 -5.88
C THR A 190 5.94 -25.24 -6.09
N LEU A 191 5.61 -25.93 -4.99
CA LEU A 191 4.78 -27.13 -4.99
C LEU A 191 3.28 -26.78 -4.93
N PRO A 192 2.40 -27.63 -5.50
CA PRO A 192 0.99 -27.30 -5.64
C PRO A 192 0.22 -27.32 -4.32
N VAL A 193 -0.71 -26.37 -4.20
CA VAL A 193 -1.63 -26.26 -3.06
C VAL A 193 -2.79 -27.26 -3.11
N GLY A 194 -3.31 -27.61 -1.94
CA GLY A 194 -4.51 -28.43 -1.78
C GLY A 194 -4.33 -29.86 -2.29
N VAL A 195 -3.11 -30.39 -2.20
CA VAL A 195 -2.79 -31.79 -2.43
C VAL A 195 -1.67 -32.22 -1.48
N GLN A 196 -1.84 -33.40 -0.89
CA GLN A 196 -0.81 -34.08 -0.12
C GLN A 196 -0.18 -35.16 -0.99
N ASP A 197 1.11 -35.06 -1.32
CA ASP A 197 1.80 -36.03 -2.17
C ASP A 197 3.31 -36.09 -1.86
N ARG A 198 4.02 -36.89 -2.65
CA ARG A 198 5.48 -37.00 -2.67
C ARG A 198 6.02 -36.76 -4.07
N PHE A 199 7.26 -36.31 -4.15
CA PHE A 199 7.99 -36.15 -5.41
C PHE A 199 9.39 -36.75 -5.33
N ALA A 200 9.98 -36.97 -6.50
CA ALA A 200 11.41 -37.16 -6.65
C ALA A 200 11.90 -36.44 -7.90
N MET A 201 13.08 -35.83 -7.82
CA MET A 201 13.74 -35.20 -8.96
C MET A 201 15.23 -35.55 -9.00
N ASP A 202 15.80 -35.48 -10.20
CA ASP A 202 17.17 -35.90 -10.44
C ASP A 202 17.87 -35.10 -11.56
N GLY A 203 19.19 -34.94 -11.47
CA GLY A 203 20.08 -34.41 -12.49
C GLY A 203 19.66 -33.08 -13.11
N VAL A 204 19.78 -31.98 -12.35
CA VAL A 204 19.56 -30.62 -12.86
C VAL A 204 20.78 -30.18 -13.66
N GLU A 205 20.58 -29.83 -14.93
CA GLU A 205 21.67 -29.47 -15.84
C GLU A 205 21.28 -28.38 -16.83
N LEU A 206 22.26 -27.58 -17.25
CA LEU A 206 22.15 -26.63 -18.35
C LEU A 206 22.39 -27.37 -19.67
N TYR A 207 21.60 -27.08 -20.70
CA TYR A 207 21.69 -27.79 -21.98
C TYR A 207 21.67 -26.85 -23.20
N GLY A 208 22.22 -27.34 -24.32
CA GLY A 208 22.17 -26.70 -25.63
C GLY A 208 22.95 -25.39 -25.75
N LYS A 209 23.04 -24.86 -26.97
CA LYS A 209 23.65 -23.55 -27.25
C LYS A 209 22.64 -22.40 -27.07
N ALA A 210 23.04 -21.31 -26.42
CA ALA A 210 22.21 -20.12 -26.20
C ALA A 210 21.53 -19.58 -27.48
N ASP A 211 20.26 -19.20 -27.33
CA ASP A 211 19.49 -18.52 -28.37
C ASP A 211 19.84 -17.01 -28.39
N GLN A 212 20.15 -16.46 -29.57
CA GLN A 212 20.43 -15.03 -29.73
C GLN A 212 19.22 -14.15 -29.35
N ALA A 213 17.99 -14.67 -29.49
CA ALA A 213 16.78 -13.97 -29.08
C ALA A 213 16.69 -13.72 -27.56
N LEU A 214 17.53 -14.37 -26.75
CA LEU A 214 17.66 -14.10 -25.31
C LEU A 214 18.56 -12.90 -25.00
N ARG A 215 19.52 -12.61 -25.89
CA ARG A 215 20.52 -11.56 -25.66
C ARG A 215 20.18 -10.25 -26.34
N ALA A 216 19.22 -10.22 -27.27
CA ALA A 216 18.82 -9.03 -28.01
C ALA A 216 17.29 -8.87 -28.04
N ASN A 217 16.83 -7.67 -27.71
CA ASN A 217 15.45 -7.24 -27.73
C ASN A 217 15.29 -6.05 -28.66
N VAL A 218 14.15 -5.97 -29.35
CA VAL A 218 13.69 -4.74 -29.99
C VAL A 218 12.69 -4.09 -29.05
N VAL A 219 12.94 -2.82 -28.71
CA VAL A 219 12.07 -2.02 -27.84
C VAL A 219 11.68 -0.73 -28.53
N THR A 220 10.58 -0.14 -28.06
CA THR A 220 10.13 1.20 -28.48
C THR A 220 10.16 2.13 -27.28
N ASP A 221 10.28 3.45 -27.51
CA ASP A 221 10.35 4.43 -26.41
C ASP A 221 8.99 4.70 -25.74
N ALA A 222 7.90 4.40 -26.44
CA ALA A 222 6.54 4.35 -25.88
C ALA A 222 5.69 3.28 -26.59
N ALA A 223 4.65 2.79 -25.91
CA ALA A 223 3.65 1.93 -26.53
C ALA A 223 2.62 2.71 -27.36
N VAL A 224 2.33 3.95 -26.95
CA VAL A 224 1.34 4.82 -27.58
C VAL A 224 1.98 6.18 -27.86
N TYR A 225 1.74 6.71 -29.06
CA TYR A 225 2.29 7.99 -29.54
C TYR A 225 1.12 8.92 -29.91
N PRO A 226 0.56 9.66 -28.93
CA PRO A 226 -0.45 10.68 -29.20
C PRO A 226 0.15 11.82 -30.01
N VAL A 227 -0.51 12.17 -31.10
CA VAL A 227 -0.10 13.24 -32.01
C VAL A 227 -1.30 14.04 -32.50
N LYS A 228 -1.07 15.35 -32.63
CA LYS A 228 -2.05 16.23 -33.29
C LYS A 228 -2.08 15.94 -34.78
N GLU A 229 -3.26 16.04 -35.37
CA GLU A 229 -3.45 16.02 -36.81
C GLU A 229 -2.41 16.85 -37.59
N GLY A 230 -1.99 16.30 -38.73
CA GLY A 230 -0.99 16.90 -39.61
C GLY A 230 0.42 17.00 -39.03
N ARG A 231 0.69 16.45 -37.84
CA ARG A 231 2.05 16.36 -37.27
C ARG A 231 2.54 14.91 -37.31
N PRO A 232 3.68 14.62 -37.96
CA PRO A 232 4.23 13.28 -37.97
C PRO A 232 4.57 12.76 -36.57
N ALA A 233 4.21 11.50 -36.31
CA ALA A 233 4.69 10.73 -35.17
C ALA A 233 6.01 10.06 -35.52
N ALA A 234 6.96 10.12 -34.59
CA ALA A 234 8.27 9.48 -34.71
C ALA A 234 8.34 8.29 -33.75
N VAL A 235 8.16 7.07 -34.27
CA VAL A 235 8.27 5.84 -33.47
C VAL A 235 9.73 5.43 -33.45
N LYS A 236 10.38 5.48 -32.28
CA LYS A 236 11.79 5.14 -32.13
C LYS A 236 11.94 3.65 -31.78
N ILE A 237 12.51 2.90 -32.71
CA ILE A 237 12.78 1.47 -32.59
C ILE A 237 14.24 1.28 -32.20
N THR A 238 14.49 0.62 -31.08
CA THR A 238 15.83 0.45 -30.49
C THR A 238 16.16 -1.03 -30.36
N VAL A 239 17.38 -1.42 -30.73
CA VAL A 239 17.91 -2.73 -30.36
C VAL A 239 18.63 -2.59 -29.02
N ALA A 240 18.25 -3.41 -28.05
CA ALA A 240 18.84 -3.47 -26.72
C ALA A 240 19.35 -4.89 -26.48
N THR A 241 20.47 -5.02 -25.80
CA THR A 241 21.05 -6.32 -25.46
C THR A 241 21.31 -6.45 -23.97
N THR A 242 21.25 -7.69 -23.51
CA THR A 242 21.67 -8.08 -22.17
C THR A 242 23.15 -7.76 -21.95
N GLY A 243 23.50 -7.16 -20.81
CA GLY A 243 24.88 -6.77 -20.49
C GLY A 243 25.45 -5.65 -21.38
N SER A 244 24.63 -4.97 -22.19
CA SER A 244 25.01 -3.89 -23.10
C SER A 244 26.04 -4.25 -24.20
N ALA A 245 26.28 -5.53 -24.45
CA ALA A 245 27.19 -5.98 -25.51
C ALA A 245 26.63 -5.68 -26.92
N PRO A 246 27.45 -5.50 -27.96
CA PRO A 246 26.93 -5.40 -29.32
C PRO A 246 26.20 -6.68 -29.76
N ILE A 247 25.18 -6.56 -30.62
CA ILE A 247 24.50 -7.75 -31.19
C ILE A 247 25.47 -8.60 -32.01
N GLU A 248 25.42 -9.92 -31.85
CA GLU A 248 26.36 -10.85 -32.49
C GLU A 248 25.99 -11.19 -33.93
N GLU A 249 24.68 -11.26 -34.24
CA GLU A 249 24.15 -11.41 -35.60
C GLU A 249 23.17 -10.26 -35.95
N PRO A 250 22.84 -10.05 -37.24
CA PRO A 250 21.93 -8.98 -37.64
C PRO A 250 20.51 -9.12 -37.06
N VAL A 251 19.95 -8.01 -36.58
CA VAL A 251 18.53 -7.91 -36.18
C VAL A 251 17.77 -7.15 -37.25
N THR A 252 16.69 -7.73 -37.76
CA THR A 252 15.82 -7.12 -38.77
C THR A 252 14.44 -6.84 -38.17
N VAL A 253 13.94 -5.62 -38.40
CA VAL A 253 12.59 -5.19 -38.00
C VAL A 253 11.82 -4.76 -39.24
N ALA A 254 10.93 -5.62 -39.73
CA ALA A 254 9.94 -5.23 -40.71
C ALA A 254 8.80 -4.49 -40.02
N TYR A 255 8.34 -3.38 -40.60
CA TYR A 255 7.29 -2.55 -40.05
C TYR A 255 6.23 -2.25 -41.09
N GLU A 256 4.96 -2.21 -40.68
CA GLU A 256 3.84 -1.77 -41.51
C GLU A 256 2.73 -1.15 -40.66
N THR A 257 2.09 -0.08 -41.14
CA THR A 257 0.86 0.43 -40.53
C THR A 257 -0.31 -0.44 -40.95
N ALA A 258 -0.95 -1.12 -40.00
CA ALA A 258 -2.05 -2.03 -40.28
C ALA A 258 -3.03 -2.14 -39.09
N GLY A 259 -4.33 -2.14 -39.40
CA GLY A 259 -5.40 -2.20 -38.39
C GLY A 259 -5.74 -0.83 -37.82
N GLY A 260 -6.29 -0.80 -36.59
CA GLY A 260 -6.70 0.43 -35.93
C GLY A 260 -8.05 0.96 -36.39
N THR A 261 -8.37 2.18 -35.95
CA THR A 261 -9.62 2.87 -36.31
C THR A 261 -9.43 3.95 -37.36
N GLY A 262 -8.20 4.43 -37.60
CA GLY A 262 -7.90 5.40 -38.65
C GLY A 262 -7.94 4.78 -40.05
N GLU A 263 -8.43 5.53 -41.03
CA GLU A 263 -8.54 5.12 -42.42
C GLU A 263 -7.28 5.51 -43.23
N SER A 264 -6.64 4.49 -43.82
CA SER A 264 -5.45 4.66 -44.64
C SER A 264 -5.71 5.56 -45.86
N GLY A 265 -4.84 6.56 -46.06
CA GLY A 265 -4.94 7.53 -47.15
C GLY A 265 -5.94 8.67 -46.91
N LYS A 266 -6.73 8.61 -45.83
CA LYS A 266 -7.65 9.65 -45.41
C LYS A 266 -7.20 10.32 -44.11
N ASP A 267 -6.93 9.51 -43.09
CA ASP A 267 -6.57 9.99 -41.75
C ASP A 267 -5.04 9.92 -41.53
N TYR A 268 -4.35 9.01 -42.23
CA TYR A 268 -2.89 8.93 -42.22
C TYR A 268 -2.31 8.43 -43.56
N THR A 269 -1.03 8.69 -43.81
CA THR A 269 -0.29 8.09 -44.93
C THR A 269 0.26 6.72 -44.51
N PRO A 270 -0.11 5.61 -45.18
CA PRO A 270 0.39 4.29 -44.83
C PRO A 270 1.91 4.21 -45.03
N VAL A 271 2.59 3.53 -44.10
CA VAL A 271 4.04 3.33 -44.16
C VAL A 271 4.37 1.85 -43.94
N SER A 272 5.31 1.34 -44.73
CA SER A 272 5.86 0.00 -44.58
C SER A 272 7.32 -0.03 -45.01
N GLY A 273 8.13 -0.88 -44.39
CA GLY A 273 9.53 -1.04 -44.75
C GLY A 273 10.27 -2.00 -43.82
N GLU A 274 11.60 -1.96 -43.89
CA GLU A 274 12.48 -2.81 -43.09
C GLU A 274 13.63 -1.99 -42.50
N LEU A 275 13.98 -2.25 -41.24
CA LEU A 275 15.15 -1.71 -40.56
C LEU A 275 16.09 -2.87 -40.20
N THR A 276 17.32 -2.84 -40.71
CA THR A 276 18.36 -3.82 -40.33
C THR A 276 19.41 -3.17 -39.42
N PHE A 277 19.62 -3.77 -38.25
CA PHE A 277 20.75 -3.53 -37.35
C PHE A 277 21.80 -4.63 -37.61
N PRO A 278 22.93 -4.32 -38.27
CA PRO A 278 23.94 -5.33 -38.60
C PRO A 278 24.64 -5.88 -37.35
N ALA A 279 25.22 -7.08 -37.45
CA ALA A 279 26.13 -7.63 -36.44
C ALA A 279 27.19 -6.60 -36.01
N GLY A 280 27.49 -6.54 -34.72
CA GLY A 280 28.34 -5.53 -34.09
C GLY A 280 27.65 -4.21 -33.76
N THR A 281 26.34 -4.08 -33.97
CA THR A 281 25.60 -2.87 -33.54
C THR A 281 25.55 -2.80 -32.01
N ALA A 282 25.96 -1.67 -31.45
CA ALA A 282 25.93 -1.44 -30.00
C ALA A 282 24.50 -1.45 -29.43
N SER A 283 24.34 -1.97 -28.21
CA SER A 283 23.12 -1.87 -27.42
C SER A 283 22.63 -0.42 -27.33
N GLY A 284 21.31 -0.21 -27.38
CA GLY A 284 20.70 1.11 -27.33
C GLY A 284 20.73 1.87 -28.67
N THR A 285 21.23 1.28 -29.75
CA THR A 285 21.18 1.90 -31.08
C THR A 285 19.74 1.95 -31.58
N SER A 286 19.29 3.14 -32.00
CA SER A 286 17.91 3.38 -32.42
C SER A 286 17.78 3.87 -33.86
N ARG A 287 16.64 3.57 -34.47
CA ARG A 287 16.17 4.12 -35.74
C ARG A 287 14.72 4.55 -35.61
N THR A 288 14.29 5.52 -36.42
CA THR A 288 12.94 6.09 -36.32
C THR A 288 12.11 5.74 -37.55
N VAL A 289 10.87 5.32 -37.32
CA VAL A 289 9.82 5.22 -38.35
C VAL A 289 8.89 6.42 -38.18
N SER A 290 8.63 7.14 -39.28
CA SER A 290 7.70 8.26 -39.28
C SER A 290 6.34 7.82 -39.79
N VAL A 291 5.29 8.03 -38.99
CA VAL A 291 3.89 7.89 -39.43
C VAL A 291 3.31 9.30 -39.56
N ALA A 292 2.69 9.62 -40.69
CA ALA A 292 2.19 10.98 -40.96
C ALA A 292 0.65 11.00 -40.93
N PRO A 293 0.04 11.48 -39.83
CA PRO A 293 -1.36 11.87 -39.81
C PRO A 293 -1.63 12.93 -40.88
N LEU A 294 -2.78 12.81 -41.52
CA LEU A 294 -3.34 13.84 -42.38
C LEU A 294 -4.10 14.84 -41.50
N ARG A 295 -4.61 15.92 -42.12
CA ARG A 295 -5.33 16.97 -41.39
C ARG A 295 -6.61 17.27 -42.12
N ASP A 296 -7.70 17.34 -41.38
CA ASP A 296 -8.95 17.88 -41.89
C ASP A 296 -9.47 19.10 -41.10
N LYS A 297 -10.77 19.40 -41.20
CA LYS A 297 -11.42 20.57 -40.58
C LYS A 297 -12.58 20.19 -39.65
N ALA A 298 -12.95 18.91 -39.57
CA ALA A 298 -14.05 18.44 -38.76
C ALA A 298 -13.55 18.11 -37.35
N GLY A 299 -14.33 18.46 -36.32
CA GLY A 299 -14.02 17.95 -34.98
C GLY A 299 -14.35 16.46 -34.89
N GLU A 300 -13.41 15.67 -34.43
CA GLU A 300 -13.50 14.21 -34.41
C GLU A 300 -12.91 13.59 -33.14
N ASN A 301 -13.20 12.30 -32.99
CA ASN A 301 -12.69 11.47 -31.90
C ASN A 301 -11.25 11.04 -32.22
N ALA A 302 -10.53 10.51 -31.24
CA ALA A 302 -9.20 9.99 -31.46
C ALA A 302 -9.21 8.72 -32.32
N GLU A 303 -8.19 8.58 -33.16
CA GLU A 303 -8.06 7.47 -34.09
C GLU A 303 -6.72 6.75 -33.93
N THR A 304 -6.76 5.43 -33.95
CA THR A 304 -5.58 4.59 -33.73
C THR A 304 -4.99 4.12 -35.05
N VAL A 305 -3.66 4.16 -35.14
CA VAL A 305 -2.85 3.69 -36.27
C VAL A 305 -1.74 2.79 -35.73
N PRO A 306 -2.00 1.47 -35.57
CA PRO A 306 -1.00 0.52 -35.11
C PRO A 306 0.14 0.37 -36.12
N LEU A 307 1.38 0.34 -35.62
CA LEU A 307 2.57 0.03 -36.39
C LEU A 307 3.03 -1.38 -36.01
N LYS A 308 2.66 -2.35 -36.84
CA LYS A 308 3.00 -3.76 -36.63
C LYS A 308 4.49 -3.97 -36.87
N LEU A 309 5.18 -4.54 -35.89
CA LEU A 309 6.60 -4.88 -35.97
C LEU A 309 6.77 -6.39 -36.05
N THR A 310 7.50 -6.86 -37.07
CA THR A 310 7.91 -8.25 -37.20
C THR A 310 9.44 -8.30 -37.06
N VAL A 311 9.90 -8.91 -35.99
CA VAL A 311 11.32 -8.93 -35.61
C VAL A 311 11.94 -10.29 -35.93
N THR A 312 13.14 -10.29 -36.50
CA THR A 312 13.96 -11.48 -36.76
C THR A 312 15.35 -11.25 -36.18
N GLY A 313 15.90 -12.24 -35.47
CA GLY A 313 17.21 -12.17 -34.82
C GLY A 313 17.22 -11.52 -33.42
N ALA A 314 16.05 -11.14 -32.89
CA ALA A 314 15.86 -10.59 -31.54
C ALA A 314 14.43 -10.85 -31.07
N LYS A 315 14.18 -10.72 -29.76
CA LYS A 315 12.82 -10.70 -29.19
C LYS A 315 12.08 -9.45 -29.65
N ALA A 316 10.83 -9.62 -30.09
CA ALA A 316 9.96 -8.51 -30.46
C ALA A 316 9.45 -7.74 -29.22
N PRO A 317 9.03 -6.48 -29.36
CA PRO A 317 8.32 -5.78 -28.30
C PRO A 317 7.08 -6.56 -27.84
N ALA A 318 6.75 -6.47 -26.55
CA ALA A 318 5.58 -7.14 -25.97
C ALA A 318 4.25 -6.69 -26.60
N GLU A 319 4.19 -5.45 -27.09
CA GLU A 319 3.05 -4.89 -27.81
C GLU A 319 3.52 -4.07 -29.02
N ASN A 320 2.71 -4.05 -30.07
CA ASN A 320 3.00 -3.20 -31.22
C ASN A 320 2.78 -1.72 -30.85
N PRO A 321 3.73 -0.82 -31.19
CA PRO A 321 3.54 0.61 -30.97
C PRO A 321 2.34 1.12 -31.77
N GLN A 322 1.59 2.05 -31.18
CA GLN A 322 0.40 2.62 -31.79
C GLN A 322 0.48 4.14 -31.84
N VAL A 323 0.36 4.71 -33.04
CA VAL A 323 0.19 6.15 -33.22
C VAL A 323 -1.28 6.48 -32.98
N VAL A 324 -1.56 7.54 -32.23
CA VAL A 324 -2.92 7.99 -31.98
C VAL A 324 -3.08 9.41 -32.49
N ILE A 325 -3.98 9.62 -33.43
CA ILE A 325 -4.38 10.94 -33.88
C ILE A 325 -5.34 11.47 -32.82
N ASP A 326 -4.96 12.55 -32.14
CA ASP A 326 -5.69 13.08 -30.99
C ASP A 326 -7.11 13.56 -31.36
N ALA A 327 -8.06 13.30 -30.45
CA ALA A 327 -9.40 13.88 -30.53
C ALA A 327 -9.30 15.41 -30.51
N HIS A 328 -10.13 16.10 -31.30
CA HIS A 328 -10.07 17.55 -31.38
C HIS A 328 -11.39 18.20 -31.80
N GLY A 329 -11.56 19.49 -31.51
CA GLY A 329 -12.73 20.26 -31.93
C GLY A 329 -14.06 19.91 -31.23
N LEU A 330 -14.05 18.99 -30.26
CA LEU A 330 -15.24 18.58 -29.51
C LEU A 330 -15.46 19.44 -28.25
N PRO A 331 -16.71 19.73 -27.84
CA PRO A 331 -16.98 20.62 -26.69
C PRO A 331 -16.37 20.14 -25.37
N TYR A 332 -16.32 18.85 -25.09
CA TYR A 332 -15.67 18.36 -23.85
C TYR A 332 -14.15 18.64 -23.78
N LEU A 333 -13.50 18.93 -24.92
CA LEU A 333 -12.09 19.31 -24.98
C LEU A 333 -11.88 20.83 -24.84
N ASP A 334 -12.93 21.65 -24.95
CA ASP A 334 -12.81 23.10 -24.78
C ASP A 334 -12.74 23.48 -23.29
N ALA A 335 -11.50 23.70 -22.81
CA ALA A 335 -11.22 24.12 -21.44
C ALA A 335 -11.86 25.47 -21.04
N LYS A 336 -12.39 26.26 -21.98
CA LYS A 336 -13.11 27.51 -21.69
C LYS A 336 -14.57 27.27 -21.32
N LEU A 337 -15.12 26.10 -21.60
CA LEU A 337 -16.48 25.75 -21.22
C LEU A 337 -16.56 25.36 -19.74
N PRO A 338 -17.66 25.67 -19.04
CA PRO A 338 -17.90 25.18 -17.69
C PRO A 338 -17.83 23.65 -17.61
N VAL A 339 -17.25 23.11 -16.54
CA VAL A 339 -17.13 21.66 -16.29
C VAL A 339 -18.43 20.92 -16.55
N LYS A 340 -19.56 21.43 -16.03
CA LYS A 340 -20.89 20.83 -16.25
C LYS A 340 -21.26 20.65 -17.72
N LYS A 341 -20.88 21.58 -18.60
CA LYS A 341 -21.15 21.47 -20.05
C LYS A 341 -20.23 20.43 -20.70
N ARG A 342 -18.96 20.36 -20.28
CA ARG A 342 -18.00 19.38 -20.78
C ARG A 342 -18.40 17.96 -20.38
N VAL A 343 -18.84 17.76 -19.14
CA VAL A 343 -19.38 16.49 -18.64
C VAL A 343 -20.61 16.07 -19.43
N ALA A 344 -21.58 16.97 -19.61
CA ALA A 344 -22.80 16.64 -20.34
C ALA A 344 -22.53 16.27 -21.81
N ASP A 345 -21.62 16.99 -22.48
CA ASP A 345 -21.21 16.66 -23.84
C ASP A 345 -20.54 15.28 -23.91
N LEU A 346 -19.53 15.02 -23.06
CA LEU A 346 -18.82 13.74 -23.06
C LEU A 346 -19.74 12.57 -22.72
N LEU A 347 -20.53 12.68 -21.64
CA LEU A 347 -21.43 11.62 -21.19
C LEU A 347 -22.44 11.21 -22.27
N SER A 348 -22.93 12.16 -23.07
CA SER A 348 -23.86 11.89 -24.18
C SER A 348 -23.26 11.08 -25.33
N ARG A 349 -21.92 11.02 -25.40
CA ARG A 349 -21.16 10.33 -26.47
C ARG A 349 -20.70 8.93 -26.06
N LEU A 350 -20.65 8.66 -24.76
CA LEU A 350 -20.19 7.38 -24.23
C LEU A 350 -21.21 6.28 -24.44
N SER A 351 -20.72 5.15 -24.92
CA SER A 351 -21.41 3.86 -24.88
C SER A 351 -21.53 3.37 -23.45
N LEU A 352 -22.39 2.36 -23.25
CA LEU A 352 -22.53 1.72 -21.95
C LEU A 352 -21.22 1.04 -21.48
N ALA A 353 -20.44 0.46 -22.41
CA ALA A 353 -19.15 -0.17 -22.10
C ALA A 353 -18.11 0.84 -21.58
N GLU A 354 -18.01 2.01 -22.22
CA GLU A 354 -17.10 3.07 -21.75
C GLU A 354 -17.54 3.63 -20.41
N LYS A 355 -18.86 3.76 -20.19
CA LYS A 355 -19.41 4.18 -18.89
C LYS A 355 -19.09 3.17 -17.80
N ALA A 356 -19.25 1.88 -18.07
CA ALA A 356 -18.85 0.81 -17.14
C ALA A 356 -17.35 0.87 -16.85
N GLY A 357 -16.51 1.08 -17.87
CA GLY A 357 -15.07 1.28 -17.72
C GLY A 357 -14.73 2.43 -16.77
N GLN A 358 -15.41 3.57 -16.90
CA GLN A 358 -15.21 4.71 -15.98
C GLN A 358 -15.54 4.39 -14.52
N MET A 359 -16.44 3.44 -14.26
CA MET A 359 -16.81 3.00 -12.91
C MET A 359 -15.89 1.90 -12.36
N THR A 360 -14.91 1.45 -13.13
CA THR A 360 -13.97 0.39 -12.75
C THR A 360 -12.63 0.98 -12.33
N GLN A 361 -12.17 0.60 -11.14
CA GLN A 361 -10.80 0.78 -10.69
C GLN A 361 -10.12 -0.58 -10.52
N ALA A 362 -8.97 -0.75 -11.18
CA ALA A 362 -8.11 -1.92 -11.05
C ALA A 362 -6.81 -1.58 -10.32
N GLU A 363 -6.19 -2.55 -9.66
CA GLU A 363 -4.86 -2.37 -9.07
C GLU A 363 -3.79 -2.56 -10.16
N ARG A 364 -2.70 -1.79 -10.10
CA ARG A 364 -1.67 -1.74 -11.15
C ARG A 364 -1.04 -3.09 -11.48
N GLY A 365 -0.79 -3.93 -10.49
CA GLY A 365 -0.23 -5.27 -10.59
C GLY A 365 -1.24 -6.33 -11.05
N ALA A 366 -2.54 -6.03 -10.96
CA ALA A 366 -3.60 -6.90 -11.47
C ALA A 366 -3.77 -6.87 -13.00
N LEU A 367 -3.16 -5.89 -13.69
CA LEU A 367 -3.28 -5.76 -15.15
C LEU A 367 -2.62 -6.94 -15.86
N THR A 368 -3.43 -7.86 -16.39
CA THR A 368 -2.95 -9.01 -17.16
C THR A 368 -2.25 -8.63 -18.46
N ALA A 369 -2.62 -7.50 -19.06
CA ALA A 369 -1.91 -6.88 -20.16
C ALA A 369 -2.03 -5.35 -20.02
N PRO A 370 -0.97 -4.57 -20.28
CA PRO A 370 -1.07 -3.12 -20.21
C PRO A 370 -2.17 -2.54 -21.12
N GLY A 371 -2.41 -3.16 -22.28
CA GLY A 371 -3.49 -2.79 -23.21
C GLY A 371 -4.91 -2.93 -22.66
N ASP A 372 -5.10 -3.63 -21.54
CA ASP A 372 -6.42 -3.76 -20.88
C ASP A 372 -6.99 -2.40 -20.46
N ILE A 373 -6.14 -1.41 -20.18
CA ILE A 373 -6.57 -0.03 -19.88
C ILE A 373 -7.46 0.53 -20.99
N ALA A 374 -7.01 0.40 -22.25
CA ALA A 374 -7.75 0.91 -23.40
C ALA A 374 -8.90 -0.03 -23.78
N ALA A 375 -8.70 -1.35 -23.67
CA ALA A 375 -9.69 -2.35 -24.08
C ALA A 375 -10.97 -2.31 -23.23
N TYR A 376 -10.86 -1.92 -21.96
CA TYR A 376 -11.98 -1.83 -21.02
C TYR A 376 -12.33 -0.38 -20.63
N ASP A 377 -11.72 0.62 -21.28
CA ASP A 377 -11.91 2.05 -20.99
C ASP A 377 -11.81 2.38 -19.49
N LEU A 378 -10.82 1.78 -18.81
CA LEU A 378 -10.70 1.84 -17.36
C LEU A 378 -10.70 3.29 -16.88
N GLY A 379 -11.51 3.57 -15.85
CA GLY A 379 -11.66 4.89 -15.26
C GLY A 379 -10.52 5.24 -14.32
N SER A 380 -9.97 4.24 -13.66
CA SER A 380 -8.98 4.45 -12.62
C SER A 380 -8.06 3.24 -12.46
N LEU A 381 -6.85 3.52 -11.97
CA LEU A 381 -5.97 2.52 -11.38
C LEU A 381 -5.63 2.95 -9.96
N LEU A 382 -5.15 2.01 -9.14
CA LEU A 382 -4.56 2.32 -7.85
C LEU A 382 -3.26 1.56 -7.59
N SER A 383 -2.53 2.05 -6.59
CA SER A 383 -1.58 1.26 -5.80
C SER A 383 -2.18 0.99 -4.43
N GLY A 384 -2.33 -0.29 -4.06
CA GLY A 384 -2.56 -0.70 -2.67
C GLY A 384 -1.29 -0.56 -1.81
N GLY A 385 -1.39 -0.81 -0.50
CA GLY A 385 -0.25 -0.74 0.41
C GLY A 385 0.91 -1.65 -0.03
N GLY A 386 2.08 -1.06 -0.27
CA GLY A 386 3.26 -1.78 -0.78
C GLY A 386 3.29 -2.03 -2.29
N SER A 387 2.22 -1.70 -3.05
CA SER A 387 2.24 -1.81 -4.51
C SER A 387 2.96 -0.62 -5.14
N THR A 388 4.26 -0.77 -5.31
CA THR A 388 5.16 0.27 -5.80
C THR A 388 5.79 -0.14 -7.14
N PRO A 389 6.24 0.81 -7.98
CA PRO A 389 7.12 0.48 -9.09
C PRO A 389 8.49 0.02 -8.55
N THR A 390 9.19 -0.79 -9.34
CA THR A 390 10.57 -1.20 -9.04
C THR A 390 11.52 -0.54 -10.07
N PRO A 391 12.55 0.21 -9.63
CA PRO A 391 12.83 0.60 -8.24
C PRO A 391 11.80 1.62 -7.70
N ASN A 392 11.62 1.67 -6.37
CA ASN A 392 10.67 2.58 -5.72
C ASN A 392 11.25 4.00 -5.60
N THR A 393 11.27 4.74 -6.71
CA THR A 393 11.77 6.13 -6.78
C THR A 393 10.72 7.10 -7.35
N PRO A 394 10.81 8.41 -7.06
CA PRO A 394 9.87 9.40 -7.62
C PRO A 394 9.77 9.34 -9.15
N GLU A 395 10.91 9.15 -9.83
CA GLU A 395 10.97 9.06 -11.29
C GLU A 395 10.30 7.80 -11.82
N ALA A 396 10.45 6.66 -11.13
CA ALA A 396 9.83 5.40 -11.52
C ALA A 396 8.31 5.48 -11.38
N TRP A 397 7.80 6.10 -10.30
CA TRP A 397 6.38 6.38 -10.13
C TRP A 397 5.83 7.26 -11.25
N ALA A 398 6.49 8.39 -11.54
CA ALA A 398 6.04 9.29 -12.60
C ALA A 398 6.01 8.59 -13.97
N LYS A 399 7.07 7.84 -14.30
CA LYS A 399 7.17 7.06 -15.54
C LYS A 399 6.08 5.98 -15.64
N MET A 400 5.81 5.27 -14.55
CA MET A 400 4.74 4.27 -14.50
C MET A 400 3.37 4.89 -14.79
N ILE A 401 3.05 5.99 -14.11
CA ILE A 401 1.77 6.69 -14.27
C ILE A 401 1.63 7.24 -15.69
N ASP A 402 2.66 7.86 -16.24
CA ASP A 402 2.66 8.34 -17.63
C ASP A 402 2.45 7.19 -18.62
N GLY A 403 3.09 6.04 -18.37
CA GLY A 403 2.87 4.82 -19.16
C GLY A 403 1.43 4.34 -19.16
N PHE A 404 0.73 4.43 -18.02
CA PHE A 404 -0.71 4.11 -17.95
C PHE A 404 -1.58 5.16 -18.64
N GLN A 405 -1.27 6.45 -18.44
CA GLN A 405 -2.00 7.54 -19.09
C GLN A 405 -1.89 7.48 -20.61
N LEU A 406 -0.72 7.15 -21.15
CA LEU A 406 -0.52 6.93 -22.59
C LEU A 406 -1.46 5.85 -23.14
N ARG A 407 -1.73 4.78 -22.39
CA ARG A 407 -2.69 3.74 -22.81
C ARG A 407 -4.13 4.23 -22.73
N ALA A 408 -4.48 5.06 -21.76
CA ALA A 408 -5.77 5.74 -21.73
C ALA A 408 -5.95 6.70 -22.93
N GLN A 409 -4.88 7.33 -23.42
CA GLN A 409 -4.89 8.17 -24.62
C GLN A 409 -5.13 7.39 -25.92
N ALA A 410 -5.07 6.04 -25.91
CA ALA A 410 -5.44 5.22 -27.06
C ALA A 410 -6.96 5.00 -27.21
N THR A 411 -7.76 5.42 -26.24
CA THR A 411 -9.23 5.35 -26.31
C THR A 411 -9.79 6.47 -27.19
N ARG A 412 -10.93 6.24 -27.85
CA ARG A 412 -11.51 7.19 -28.81
C ARG A 412 -11.86 8.56 -28.22
N PHE A 413 -12.11 8.65 -26.92
CA PHE A 413 -12.37 9.94 -26.24
C PHE A 413 -11.22 10.43 -25.37
N GLN A 414 -10.14 9.66 -25.28
CA GLN A 414 -8.92 10.00 -24.53
C GLN A 414 -9.22 10.44 -23.10
N ILE A 415 -10.15 9.74 -22.43
CA ILE A 415 -10.52 10.06 -21.05
C ILE A 415 -9.34 9.65 -20.14
N PRO A 416 -8.73 10.59 -19.41
CA PRO A 416 -7.57 10.27 -18.58
C PRO A 416 -7.96 9.37 -17.42
N LEU A 417 -7.04 8.51 -17.01
CA LEU A 417 -7.15 7.78 -15.75
C LEU A 417 -7.09 8.77 -14.58
N ILE A 418 -7.83 8.49 -13.51
CA ILE A 418 -7.49 9.03 -12.18
C ILE A 418 -6.73 7.93 -11.43
N TYR A 419 -5.53 8.21 -10.93
CA TYR A 419 -4.72 7.22 -10.22
C TYR A 419 -4.83 7.48 -8.71
N GLY A 420 -5.20 6.47 -7.93
CA GLY A 420 -5.36 6.56 -6.47
C GLY A 420 -4.23 5.87 -5.70
N VAL A 421 -3.95 6.36 -4.49
CA VAL A 421 -3.03 5.73 -3.53
C VAL A 421 -3.49 6.04 -2.10
N ASP A 422 -3.17 5.17 -1.15
CA ASP A 422 -3.19 5.51 0.27
C ASP A 422 -1.94 6.32 0.61
N ALA A 423 -2.08 7.62 0.90
CA ALA A 423 -1.01 8.49 1.42
C ALA A 423 -1.38 9.04 2.81
N VAL A 424 -1.72 8.13 3.74
CA VAL A 424 -2.48 8.44 4.95
C VAL A 424 -1.71 9.20 6.05
N HIS A 425 -0.39 9.28 5.95
CA HIS A 425 0.47 10.06 6.88
C HIS A 425 1.74 10.56 6.18
N GLY A 426 1.59 11.03 4.94
CA GLY A 426 2.69 11.33 4.02
C GLY A 426 2.58 10.47 2.76
N HIS A 427 3.48 10.65 1.78
CA HIS A 427 3.57 9.76 0.61
C HIS A 427 4.22 8.43 1.03
N ASN A 428 3.52 7.70 1.88
CA ASN A 428 4.06 6.67 2.75
C ASN A 428 4.45 5.36 2.04
N ASN A 429 3.99 5.14 0.81
CA ASN A 429 4.44 4.04 -0.05
C ASN A 429 5.81 4.35 -0.72
N LEU A 430 6.27 5.60 -0.73
CA LEU A 430 7.50 6.02 -1.41
C LEU A 430 8.69 6.04 -0.44
N VAL A 431 9.76 5.34 -0.81
CA VAL A 431 11.04 5.40 -0.07
C VAL A 431 11.60 6.83 -0.09
N GLY A 432 12.05 7.32 1.06
CA GLY A 432 12.64 8.65 1.22
C GLY A 432 11.64 9.81 1.37
N ALA A 433 10.34 9.56 1.24
CA ALA A 433 9.29 10.55 1.49
C ALA A 433 9.24 10.99 2.97
N THR A 434 8.63 12.15 3.22
CA THR A 434 8.39 12.61 4.60
C THR A 434 7.24 11.79 5.21
N ILE A 435 7.49 11.14 6.35
CA ILE A 435 6.45 10.41 7.09
C ILE A 435 6.08 11.19 8.35
N LEU A 436 4.80 11.55 8.43
CA LEU A 436 4.22 12.35 9.50
C LEU A 436 3.72 11.42 10.61
N PRO A 437 3.44 11.96 11.82
CA PRO A 437 2.72 11.19 12.81
C PRO A 437 1.39 10.66 12.25
N HIS A 438 1.04 9.44 12.61
CA HIS A 438 -0.31 8.92 12.33
C HIS A 438 -1.39 9.80 12.98
N ASN A 439 -2.63 9.70 12.49
CA ASN A 439 -3.72 10.61 12.86
C ASN A 439 -3.98 10.69 14.37
N ILE A 440 -3.80 9.60 15.13
CA ILE A 440 -3.90 9.64 16.60
C ILE A 440 -2.91 10.65 17.21
N GLY A 441 -1.68 10.69 16.69
CA GLY A 441 -0.67 11.67 17.07
C GLY A 441 -1.04 13.10 16.64
N ILE A 442 -1.58 13.27 15.43
CA ILE A 442 -2.07 14.57 14.95
C ILE A 442 -3.22 15.07 15.81
N GLY A 443 -4.18 14.22 16.16
CA GLY A 443 -5.28 14.56 17.06
C GLY A 443 -4.82 14.89 18.47
N ALA A 444 -3.73 14.27 18.95
CA ALA A 444 -3.12 14.60 20.22
C ALA A 444 -2.63 16.07 20.30
N THR A 445 -2.32 16.70 19.17
CA THR A 445 -1.90 18.11 19.12
C THR A 445 -3.03 19.09 19.47
N ARG A 446 -4.30 18.69 19.22
CA ARG A 446 -5.48 19.58 19.26
C ARG A 446 -5.38 20.79 18.34
N ASP A 447 -4.50 20.76 17.34
CA ASP A 447 -4.23 21.88 16.45
C ASP A 447 -4.65 21.57 14.98
N PRO A 448 -5.76 22.14 14.51
CA PRO A 448 -6.18 22.04 13.11
C PRO A 448 -5.13 22.54 12.11
N GLN A 449 -4.22 23.43 12.50
CA GLN A 449 -3.16 23.91 11.62
C GLN A 449 -2.14 22.80 11.34
N VAL A 450 -1.84 21.94 12.33
CA VAL A 450 -0.97 20.78 12.14
C VAL A 450 -1.59 19.80 11.15
N ALA A 451 -2.88 19.49 11.27
CA ALA A 451 -3.59 18.63 10.32
C ALA A 451 -3.61 19.23 8.89
N HIS A 452 -3.83 20.54 8.77
CA HIS A 452 -3.74 21.25 7.49
C HIS A 452 -2.35 21.13 6.85
N ASP A 453 -1.30 21.42 7.62
CA ASP A 453 0.07 21.42 7.12
C ASP A 453 0.56 20.01 6.81
N ALA A 454 0.06 19.01 7.54
CA ALA A 454 0.24 17.61 7.23
C ALA A 454 -0.30 17.26 5.84
N GLY A 455 -1.59 17.54 5.58
CA GLY A 455 -2.20 17.31 4.27
C GLY A 455 -1.52 18.09 3.14
N LYS A 456 -1.01 19.29 3.43
CA LYS A 456 -0.27 20.10 2.45
C LYS A 456 1.07 19.50 2.05
N VAL A 457 1.83 18.97 3.01
CA VAL A 457 3.09 18.25 2.73
C VAL A 457 2.79 16.99 1.92
N THR A 458 1.84 16.17 2.39
CA THR A 458 1.40 14.94 1.69
C THR A 458 1.05 15.23 0.24
N ALA A 459 0.15 16.19 -0.02
CA ALA A 459 -0.28 16.50 -1.38
C ALA A 459 0.86 16.98 -2.29
N ALA A 460 1.81 17.75 -1.76
CA ALA A 460 2.95 18.22 -2.55
C ALA A 460 3.86 17.07 -2.96
N GLU A 461 4.12 16.11 -2.07
CA GLU A 461 4.97 14.95 -2.37
C GLU A 461 4.27 13.93 -3.28
N VAL A 462 3.00 13.60 -2.99
CA VAL A 462 2.19 12.67 -3.81
C VAL A 462 2.02 13.20 -5.24
N ARG A 463 1.72 14.50 -5.38
CA ARG A 463 1.48 15.09 -6.71
C ARG A 463 2.75 15.13 -7.55
N ALA A 464 3.91 15.30 -6.92
CA ALA A 464 5.21 15.32 -7.58
C ALA A 464 5.62 13.97 -8.18
N THR A 465 5.01 12.86 -7.76
CA THR A 465 5.19 11.54 -8.40
C THR A 465 4.14 11.25 -9.47
N GLY A 466 3.26 12.20 -9.79
CA GLY A 466 2.23 12.07 -10.82
C GLY A 466 0.84 11.66 -10.33
N ILE A 467 0.68 11.35 -9.04
CA ILE A 467 -0.58 10.84 -8.49
C ILE A 467 -1.55 12.00 -8.19
N PRO A 468 -2.78 12.03 -8.75
CA PRO A 468 -3.74 13.11 -8.52
C PRO A 468 -4.72 12.88 -7.34
N TRP A 469 -4.77 11.68 -6.76
CA TRP A 469 -5.86 11.30 -5.86
C TRP A 469 -5.32 10.48 -4.67
N ASP A 470 -5.70 10.92 -3.48
CA ASP A 470 -5.31 10.34 -2.20
C ASP A 470 -6.54 9.79 -1.46
N PHE A 471 -6.40 8.58 -0.90
CA PHE A 471 -7.39 7.93 -0.05
C PHE A 471 -7.27 8.39 1.40
N ALA A 472 -7.30 9.71 1.63
CA ALA A 472 -7.24 10.33 2.95
C ALA A 472 -8.12 11.61 2.99
N PRO A 473 -8.61 12.02 4.17
CA PRO A 473 -8.36 11.45 5.50
C PRO A 473 -9.33 10.35 5.94
N CYS A 474 -8.89 9.52 6.91
CA CYS A 474 -9.82 8.77 7.76
C CYS A 474 -10.46 9.73 8.77
N LEU A 475 -11.78 9.90 8.68
CA LEU A 475 -12.64 10.64 9.62
C LEU A 475 -13.33 9.68 10.58
N CYS A 476 -12.65 8.57 10.87
CA CYS A 476 -13.09 7.54 11.77
C CYS A 476 -13.15 8.12 13.19
N VAL A 477 -14.13 7.70 13.98
CA VAL A 477 -14.22 8.02 15.40
C VAL A 477 -14.01 6.71 16.16
N ALA A 478 -12.82 6.51 16.72
CA ALA A 478 -12.43 5.27 17.38
C ALA A 478 -13.14 5.15 18.74
N ARG A 479 -13.87 4.06 18.97
CA ARG A 479 -14.66 3.84 20.20
C ARG A 479 -14.20 2.64 21.02
N ASP A 480 -13.27 1.85 20.49
CA ASP A 480 -12.68 0.69 21.15
C ASP A 480 -11.23 0.51 20.67
N GLU A 481 -10.29 0.61 21.61
CA GLU A 481 -8.85 0.56 21.34
C GLU A 481 -8.40 -0.80 20.83
N ARG A 482 -9.22 -1.85 20.97
CA ARG A 482 -8.90 -3.18 20.42
C ARG A 482 -8.86 -3.22 18.90
N TRP A 483 -9.42 -2.20 18.24
CA TRP A 483 -9.43 -2.06 16.79
C TRP A 483 -8.03 -1.77 16.23
N GLY A 484 -7.60 -2.60 15.28
CA GLY A 484 -6.29 -2.50 14.63
C GLY A 484 -6.08 -1.26 13.75
N ARG A 485 -7.09 -0.39 13.60
CA ARG A 485 -6.98 0.91 12.90
C ARG A 485 -7.19 2.12 13.80
N THR A 486 -7.16 1.93 15.13
CA THR A 486 -7.33 3.04 16.10
C THR A 486 -6.38 4.21 15.80
N TYR A 487 -5.15 3.93 15.35
CA TYR A 487 -4.16 4.96 15.03
C TYR A 487 -4.51 5.83 13.81
N GLU A 488 -5.37 5.35 12.92
CA GLU A 488 -5.86 6.09 11.75
C GLU A 488 -6.93 7.12 12.14
N SER A 489 -7.52 7.00 13.34
CA SER A 489 -8.45 7.98 13.89
C SER A 489 -7.71 9.15 14.54
N PHE A 490 -8.24 10.37 14.40
CA PHE A 490 -7.77 11.53 15.17
C PHE A 490 -8.16 11.45 16.67
N GLY A 491 -9.12 10.60 17.04
CA GLY A 491 -9.49 10.37 18.44
C GLY A 491 -10.86 9.73 18.64
N GLU A 492 -11.31 9.71 19.89
CA GLU A 492 -12.60 9.11 20.27
C GLU A 492 -13.78 10.10 20.30
N ASP A 493 -13.50 11.41 20.34
CA ASP A 493 -14.52 12.46 20.38
C ASP A 493 -14.79 12.98 18.96
N PRO A 494 -16.03 12.93 18.45
CA PRO A 494 -16.37 13.49 17.14
C PRO A 494 -15.98 14.96 16.98
N ALA A 495 -16.06 15.77 18.05
CA ALA A 495 -15.69 17.18 17.98
C ALA A 495 -14.17 17.39 17.76
N LEU A 496 -13.34 16.42 18.15
CA LEU A 496 -11.92 16.44 17.84
C LEU A 496 -11.69 16.11 16.36
N VAL A 497 -12.35 15.06 15.87
CA VAL A 497 -12.25 14.64 14.45
C VAL A 497 -12.69 15.76 13.51
N GLU A 498 -13.85 16.39 13.77
CA GLU A 498 -14.35 17.57 13.04
C GLU A 498 -13.31 18.70 12.97
N SER A 499 -12.61 18.95 14.08
CA SER A 499 -11.59 20.01 14.12
C SER A 499 -10.36 19.71 13.27
N MET A 500 -10.04 18.43 13.02
CA MET A 500 -8.87 18.00 12.24
C MET A 500 -9.13 17.94 10.72
N GLU A 501 -10.37 18.12 10.28
CA GLU A 501 -10.74 18.06 8.86
C GLU A 501 -10.11 19.13 7.97
N THR A 502 -9.42 20.10 8.56
CA THR A 502 -8.54 21.03 7.85
C THR A 502 -7.48 20.33 6.99
N VAL A 503 -7.17 19.06 7.28
CA VAL A 503 -6.38 18.19 6.39
C VAL A 503 -6.93 18.12 4.97
N ILE A 504 -8.26 18.17 4.78
CA ILE A 504 -8.90 18.19 3.45
C ILE A 504 -8.49 19.44 2.67
N GLN A 505 -8.41 20.61 3.31
CA GLN A 505 -7.90 21.82 2.66
C GLN A 505 -6.39 21.76 2.40
N GLY A 506 -5.63 21.11 3.28
CA GLY A 506 -4.21 20.84 3.04
C GLY A 506 -4.01 20.07 1.73
N LEU A 507 -4.80 19.00 1.57
CA LEU A 507 -4.77 18.09 0.42
C LEU A 507 -5.29 18.73 -0.88
N GLN A 508 -6.49 19.33 -0.84
CA GLN A 508 -7.22 19.78 -2.04
C GLN A 508 -7.17 21.28 -2.31
N GLY A 509 -6.91 22.10 -1.29
CA GLY A 509 -7.04 23.55 -1.34
C GLY A 509 -8.47 24.01 -1.04
N ALA A 510 -8.91 25.11 -1.66
CA ALA A 510 -10.21 25.70 -1.35
C ALA A 510 -11.39 24.78 -1.71
N ALA A 511 -12.43 24.77 -0.87
CA ALA A 511 -13.64 23.94 -1.01
C ALA A 511 -14.32 24.01 -2.39
N SER A 512 -14.19 25.14 -3.10
CA SER A 512 -14.66 25.29 -4.49
C SER A 512 -14.00 24.35 -5.52
N GLY A 513 -12.90 23.68 -5.17
CA GLY A 513 -12.08 22.87 -6.08
C GLY A 513 -11.21 23.68 -7.05
N LYS A 514 -11.17 25.02 -6.95
CA LYS A 514 -10.40 25.89 -7.87
C LYS A 514 -8.89 25.63 -7.85
N ASP A 515 -8.39 25.09 -6.74
CA ASP A 515 -6.97 24.84 -6.50
C ASP A 515 -6.53 23.42 -6.93
N LEU A 516 -7.47 22.51 -7.22
CA LEU A 516 -7.19 21.11 -7.59
C LEU A 516 -6.34 20.95 -8.87
N LYS A 517 -6.27 21.97 -9.72
CA LYS A 517 -5.42 21.98 -10.92
C LYS A 517 -3.95 22.29 -10.65
N ARG A 518 -3.61 22.70 -9.42
CA ARG A 518 -2.23 22.98 -9.02
C ARG A 518 -1.45 21.67 -8.92
N ASN A 519 -0.14 21.76 -9.11
CA ASN A 519 0.78 20.62 -9.04
C ASN A 519 1.25 20.30 -7.61
N ASP A 520 0.62 20.89 -6.60
CA ASP A 520 0.86 20.65 -5.18
C ASP A 520 -0.43 20.28 -4.42
N LYS A 521 -1.44 19.78 -5.15
CA LYS A 521 -2.78 19.42 -4.64
C LYS A 521 -3.21 18.07 -5.21
N VAL A 522 -3.96 17.32 -4.41
CA VAL A 522 -4.57 16.03 -4.76
C VAL A 522 -6.05 16.07 -4.42
N LEU A 523 -6.85 15.24 -5.08
CA LEU A 523 -8.22 14.97 -4.66
C LEU A 523 -8.18 14.17 -3.34
N ALA A 524 -9.01 14.51 -2.36
CA ALA A 524 -9.08 13.84 -1.07
C ALA A 524 -10.31 12.94 -0.99
N THR A 525 -10.21 11.90 -0.15
CA THR A 525 -11.26 10.91 0.13
C THR A 525 -11.58 10.88 1.61
N ALA A 526 -12.79 11.27 2.01
CA ALA A 526 -13.24 11.05 3.38
C ALA A 526 -13.60 9.57 3.58
N LYS A 527 -12.99 8.91 4.57
CA LYS A 527 -13.18 7.48 4.83
C LYS A 527 -13.26 7.09 6.33
N HIS A 528 -13.84 5.96 6.74
CA HIS A 528 -14.73 5.13 5.93
C HIS A 528 -16.19 5.36 6.35
N PHE A 529 -17.02 5.79 5.40
CA PHE A 529 -18.40 6.18 5.64
C PHE A 529 -19.31 4.93 5.79
N VAL A 530 -19.91 4.62 6.93
CA VAL A 530 -19.79 5.30 8.22
C VAL A 530 -19.83 4.27 9.35
N GLY A 531 -19.12 4.58 10.43
CA GLY A 531 -19.18 3.82 11.68
C GLY A 531 -18.07 2.79 11.85
N ASP A 532 -17.08 2.75 10.96
CA ASP A 532 -15.90 1.88 11.03
C ASP A 532 -15.26 1.82 12.43
N GLY A 533 -15.00 2.97 13.06
CA GLY A 533 -14.41 3.01 14.41
C GLY A 533 -15.32 2.61 15.57
N GLY A 534 -16.58 2.21 15.29
CA GLY A 534 -17.59 1.84 16.28
C GLY A 534 -18.03 0.38 16.24
N THR A 535 -17.26 -0.50 15.57
CA THR A 535 -17.61 -1.92 15.50
C THR A 535 -17.52 -2.60 16.87
N GLU A 536 -18.42 -3.54 17.13
CA GLU A 536 -18.46 -4.30 18.38
C GLU A 536 -17.35 -5.36 18.41
N PHE A 537 -16.58 -5.43 19.49
CA PHE A 537 -15.54 -6.45 19.65
C PHE A 537 -16.13 -7.88 19.60
N GLY A 538 -15.53 -8.76 18.80
CA GLY A 538 -16.00 -10.12 18.53
C GLY A 538 -17.08 -10.22 17.44
N SER A 539 -17.45 -9.11 16.79
CA SER A 539 -18.51 -9.10 15.76
C SER A 539 -18.03 -9.33 14.33
N SER A 540 -16.71 -9.32 14.10
CA SER A 540 -16.17 -9.53 12.76
C SER A 540 -16.37 -10.97 12.29
N THR A 541 -16.64 -11.12 10.99
CA THR A 541 -16.74 -12.41 10.30
C THR A 541 -15.68 -12.55 9.21
N THR A 542 -14.71 -11.63 9.16
CA THR A 542 -13.66 -11.61 8.13
C THR A 542 -12.40 -12.27 8.67
N GLY A 543 -12.03 -13.43 8.12
CA GLY A 543 -10.78 -14.11 8.47
C GLY A 543 -10.64 -14.34 9.98
N SER A 544 -9.50 -13.92 10.53
CA SER A 544 -9.18 -13.99 11.97
C SER A 544 -9.45 -12.68 12.73
N TYR A 545 -10.08 -11.69 12.08
CA TYR A 545 -10.30 -10.37 12.68
C TYR A 545 -11.30 -10.48 13.82
N THR A 546 -11.11 -9.70 14.87
CA THR A 546 -11.97 -9.74 16.05
C THR A 546 -12.96 -8.57 16.05
N ILE A 547 -12.60 -7.42 15.49
CA ILE A 547 -13.39 -6.19 15.55
C ILE A 547 -13.41 -5.42 14.23
N ASP A 548 -12.31 -5.39 13.48
CA ASP A 548 -12.25 -4.72 12.18
C ASP A 548 -13.25 -5.34 11.19
N GLN A 549 -13.88 -4.50 10.37
CA GLN A 549 -14.94 -4.88 9.42
C GLN A 549 -16.19 -5.54 10.05
N GLY A 550 -16.31 -5.49 11.38
CA GLY A 550 -17.43 -6.04 12.14
C GLY A 550 -18.73 -5.24 12.02
N VAL A 551 -19.53 -5.28 13.09
CA VAL A 551 -20.85 -4.67 13.16
C VAL A 551 -20.82 -3.45 14.07
N THR A 552 -21.12 -2.28 13.51
CA THR A 552 -21.40 -1.06 14.26
C THR A 552 -22.87 -1.05 14.66
N LYS A 553 -23.14 -1.23 15.95
CA LYS A 553 -24.49 -1.34 16.49
C LYS A 553 -24.86 -0.11 17.31
N VAL A 554 -25.79 0.69 16.79
CA VAL A 554 -26.07 2.03 17.32
C VAL A 554 -27.54 2.40 17.21
N THR A 555 -28.03 3.26 18.11
CA THR A 555 -29.28 3.98 17.87
C THR A 555 -29.10 5.02 16.77
N ARG A 556 -30.20 5.49 16.16
CA ARG A 556 -30.14 6.61 15.21
C ARG A 556 -29.50 7.85 15.83
N GLN A 557 -29.77 8.13 17.11
CA GLN A 557 -29.22 9.30 17.79
C GLN A 557 -27.71 9.21 17.97
N GLU A 558 -27.19 8.04 18.36
CA GLU A 558 -25.74 7.82 18.49
C GLU A 558 -25.04 7.87 17.14
N LEU A 559 -25.64 7.28 16.10
CA LEU A 559 -25.12 7.36 14.75
C LEU A 559 -24.92 8.81 14.29
N GLU A 560 -25.92 9.67 14.51
CA GLU A 560 -25.82 11.11 14.18
C GLU A 560 -24.80 11.85 15.05
N ALA A 561 -24.81 11.58 16.36
CA ALA A 561 -23.99 12.32 17.32
C ALA A 561 -22.51 11.94 17.30
N VAL A 562 -22.17 10.74 16.83
CA VAL A 562 -20.80 10.21 16.86
C VAL A 562 -20.27 10.00 15.46
N HIS A 563 -20.82 9.05 14.71
CA HIS A 563 -20.16 8.58 13.50
C HIS A 563 -20.49 9.40 12.25
N LEU A 564 -21.67 10.03 12.17
CA LEU A 564 -22.03 10.91 11.04
C LEU A 564 -21.56 12.35 11.23
N ALA A 565 -21.26 12.75 12.47
CA ALA A 565 -20.97 14.14 12.83
C ALA A 565 -19.85 14.77 11.97
N PRO A 566 -18.69 14.11 11.75
CA PRO A 566 -17.62 14.68 10.92
C PRO A 566 -18.03 14.87 9.44
N TYR A 567 -18.85 13.98 8.89
CA TYR A 567 -19.00 13.90 7.44
C TYR A 567 -19.74 15.08 6.79
N GLN A 568 -20.55 15.85 7.53
CA GLN A 568 -21.14 17.07 6.98
C GLN A 568 -20.08 18.15 6.76
N ASP A 569 -19.17 18.33 7.72
CA ASP A 569 -18.09 19.30 7.60
C ASP A 569 -17.17 18.92 6.43
N ALA A 570 -16.90 17.63 6.22
CA ALA A 570 -16.14 17.16 5.04
C ALA A 570 -16.79 17.57 3.71
N VAL A 571 -18.13 17.49 3.61
CA VAL A 571 -18.88 17.94 2.43
C VAL A 571 -18.80 19.46 2.27
N ASP A 572 -18.97 20.22 3.35
CA ASP A 572 -18.88 21.69 3.35
C ASP A 572 -17.47 22.18 2.97
N ARG A 573 -16.46 21.39 3.32
CA ARG A 573 -15.05 21.58 2.95
C ARG A 573 -14.74 21.17 1.52
N GLY A 574 -15.69 20.62 0.79
CA GLY A 574 -15.61 20.29 -0.64
C GLY A 574 -14.78 19.05 -0.93
N VAL A 575 -14.79 18.04 -0.05
CA VAL A 575 -14.08 16.77 -0.29
C VAL A 575 -14.51 16.14 -1.62
N GLY A 576 -13.54 15.61 -2.37
CA GLY A 576 -13.75 15.14 -3.74
C GLY A 576 -14.44 13.78 -3.83
N THR A 577 -14.13 12.90 -2.89
CA THR A 577 -14.59 11.51 -2.86
C THR A 577 -14.95 11.05 -1.45
N PHE A 578 -15.79 10.03 -1.38
CA PHE A 578 -16.10 9.30 -0.15
C PHE A 578 -15.86 7.81 -0.38
N MET A 579 -15.31 7.13 0.62
CA MET A 579 -15.16 5.67 0.62
C MET A 579 -16.00 5.06 1.73
N PRO A 580 -17.00 4.19 1.42
CA PRO A 580 -17.78 3.54 2.44
C PRO A 580 -16.99 2.48 3.22
N SER A 581 -17.33 2.28 4.49
CA SER A 581 -16.74 1.28 5.39
C SER A 581 -17.04 -0.16 4.96
N TYR A 582 -16.11 -1.10 5.19
CA TYR A 582 -16.42 -2.53 5.15
C TYR A 582 -17.46 -2.96 6.18
N SER A 583 -17.56 -2.22 7.29
CA SER A 583 -18.38 -2.61 8.43
C SER A 583 -19.86 -2.71 8.05
N SER A 584 -20.56 -3.58 8.77
CA SER A 584 -22.01 -3.60 8.76
C SER A 584 -22.54 -2.58 9.74
N LEU A 585 -23.62 -1.90 9.38
CA LEU A 585 -24.30 -0.96 10.27
C LEU A 585 -25.64 -1.56 10.71
N ASP A 586 -25.83 -1.74 12.01
CA ASP A 586 -27.11 -2.11 12.64
C ASP A 586 -27.70 -0.90 13.36
N ILE A 587 -28.77 -0.32 12.78
CA ILE A 587 -29.45 0.84 13.38
C ILE A 587 -30.63 0.34 14.19
N LEU A 588 -30.49 0.36 15.51
CA LEU A 588 -31.48 -0.19 16.42
C LEU A 588 -32.87 0.43 16.18
N GLY A 589 -33.84 -0.45 15.93
CA GLY A 589 -35.24 -0.09 15.70
C GLY A 589 -35.63 0.19 14.25
N ASP A 590 -34.71 0.09 13.28
CA ASP A 590 -35.04 0.27 11.85
C ASP A 590 -35.58 -1.01 11.17
N GLY A 591 -35.44 -2.17 11.84
CA GLY A 591 -35.93 -3.46 11.37
C GLY A 591 -35.09 -4.14 10.28
N LYS A 592 -33.90 -3.63 9.96
CA LYS A 592 -33.01 -4.19 8.93
C LYS A 592 -31.91 -5.11 9.49
N GLY A 593 -31.57 -4.95 10.77
CA GLY A 593 -30.41 -5.61 11.37
C GLY A 593 -29.09 -5.09 10.79
N ALA A 594 -28.01 -5.87 10.98
CA ALA A 594 -26.70 -5.54 10.44
C ALA A 594 -26.68 -5.68 8.91
N VAL A 595 -26.35 -4.58 8.23
CA VAL A 595 -26.24 -4.56 6.76
C VAL A 595 -24.94 -3.86 6.36
N LYS A 596 -24.14 -4.48 5.48
CA LYS A 596 -22.89 -3.94 4.92
C LYS A 596 -23.11 -2.54 4.34
N MET A 597 -22.23 -1.59 4.66
CA MET A 597 -22.37 -0.19 4.21
C MET A 597 -22.40 -0.05 2.68
N HIS A 598 -21.69 -0.91 1.94
CA HIS A 598 -21.75 -0.97 0.47
C HIS A 598 -23.11 -1.38 -0.09
N ALA A 599 -24.03 -1.89 0.73
CA ALA A 599 -25.42 -2.18 0.37
C ALA A 599 -26.45 -1.16 0.95
N ARG A 600 -26.00 -0.13 1.68
CA ARG A 600 -26.88 0.83 2.38
C ARG A 600 -27.33 1.99 1.49
N ALA A 601 -28.29 1.72 0.61
CA ALA A 601 -28.90 2.74 -0.23
C ALA A 601 -29.46 3.95 0.56
N ASP A 602 -29.99 3.70 1.76
CA ASP A 602 -30.51 4.74 2.64
C ASP A 602 -29.41 5.67 3.18
N MET A 603 -28.19 5.17 3.36
CA MET A 603 -27.07 5.97 3.83
C MET A 603 -26.31 6.62 2.68
N LEU A 604 -26.00 5.88 1.60
CA LEU A 604 -25.21 6.40 0.48
C LEU A 604 -26.01 7.37 -0.40
N ASN A 605 -27.20 6.99 -0.85
CA ASN A 605 -28.06 7.93 -1.58
C ASN A 605 -28.79 8.87 -0.61
N GLY A 606 -29.48 8.32 0.39
CA GLY A 606 -30.37 9.12 1.24
C GLY A 606 -29.66 10.10 2.19
N VAL A 607 -28.58 9.70 2.85
CA VAL A 607 -27.84 10.57 3.79
C VAL A 607 -26.72 11.33 3.08
N LEU A 608 -25.77 10.65 2.47
CA LEU A 608 -24.58 11.28 1.91
C LEU A 608 -24.91 12.15 0.68
N LYS A 609 -25.54 11.58 -0.34
CA LYS A 609 -25.82 12.32 -1.58
C LYS A 609 -26.98 13.31 -1.43
N ASP A 610 -28.11 12.88 -0.88
CA ASP A 610 -29.33 13.68 -0.83
C ASP A 610 -29.36 14.65 0.35
N ARG A 611 -29.20 14.16 1.59
CA ARG A 611 -29.31 15.00 2.80
C ARG A 611 -28.12 15.93 2.99
N MET A 612 -26.89 15.40 2.88
CA MET A 612 -25.67 16.19 3.06
C MET A 612 -25.30 16.99 1.79
N GLY A 613 -25.84 16.62 0.63
CA GLY A 613 -25.64 17.35 -0.62
C GLY A 613 -24.32 17.04 -1.33
N PHE A 614 -23.73 15.87 -1.10
CA PHE A 614 -22.44 15.50 -1.69
C PHE A 614 -22.49 15.43 -3.23
N ASP A 615 -21.63 16.21 -3.89
CA ASP A 615 -21.57 16.37 -5.36
C ASP A 615 -20.39 15.61 -6.02
N GLY A 616 -19.51 15.01 -5.22
CA GLY A 616 -18.41 14.16 -5.69
C GLY A 616 -18.86 12.74 -6.01
N PHE A 617 -17.91 11.80 -6.06
CA PHE A 617 -18.19 10.39 -6.34
C PHE A 617 -17.83 9.48 -5.16
N VAL A 618 -18.59 8.39 -5.02
CA VAL A 618 -18.42 7.37 -3.97
C VAL A 618 -17.64 6.18 -4.55
N ILE A 619 -16.48 5.87 -3.98
CA ILE A 619 -15.66 4.72 -4.36
C ILE A 619 -15.80 3.60 -3.32
N SER A 620 -15.89 2.33 -3.72
CA SER A 620 -15.83 1.23 -2.75
C SER A 620 -14.44 1.12 -2.11
N ASP A 621 -14.38 0.66 -0.86
CA ASP A 621 -13.17 0.04 -0.33
C ASP A 621 -12.76 -1.23 -1.12
N TRP A 622 -11.57 -1.75 -0.84
CA TRP A 622 -10.89 -2.82 -1.60
C TRP A 622 -11.68 -4.14 -1.62
N GLN A 623 -12.15 -4.60 -2.78
CA GLN A 623 -12.99 -5.83 -2.87
C GLN A 623 -14.20 -5.83 -1.93
N ALA A 624 -14.68 -4.66 -1.51
CA ALA A 624 -15.66 -4.60 -0.44
C ALA A 624 -17.06 -5.03 -0.87
N ILE A 625 -17.36 -4.96 -2.18
CA ILE A 625 -18.64 -5.44 -2.69
C ILE A 625 -18.74 -6.96 -2.58
N ASP A 626 -17.63 -7.68 -2.62
CA ASP A 626 -17.52 -9.14 -2.51
C ASP A 626 -17.90 -9.65 -1.10
N GLN A 627 -17.97 -8.76 -0.11
CA GLN A 627 -18.47 -9.07 1.23
C GLN A 627 -19.98 -8.85 1.40
N ILE A 628 -20.67 -8.38 0.36
CA ILE A 628 -22.14 -8.34 0.36
C ILE A 628 -22.63 -9.80 0.34
N PRO A 629 -23.64 -10.16 1.15
CA PRO A 629 -24.19 -11.52 1.10
C PRO A 629 -24.88 -11.78 -0.24
N GLY A 630 -24.33 -12.67 -1.06
CA GLY A 630 -24.91 -12.97 -2.37
C GLY A 630 -23.98 -13.72 -3.32
N ASP A 631 -24.33 -13.69 -4.60
CA ASP A 631 -23.41 -13.94 -5.71
C ASP A 631 -22.88 -12.61 -6.26
N TYR A 632 -21.75 -12.67 -6.98
CA TYR A 632 -21.07 -11.48 -7.49
C TYR A 632 -21.98 -10.56 -8.35
N ALA A 633 -22.88 -11.14 -9.15
CA ALA A 633 -23.83 -10.35 -9.94
C ALA A 633 -24.83 -9.60 -9.06
N SER A 634 -25.29 -10.24 -7.99
CA SER A 634 -26.13 -9.62 -6.97
C SER A 634 -25.40 -8.55 -6.18
N ASP A 635 -24.10 -8.72 -5.93
CA ASP A 635 -23.27 -7.76 -5.19
C ASP A 635 -23.01 -6.51 -6.03
N VAL A 636 -22.65 -6.69 -7.31
CA VAL A 636 -22.53 -5.60 -8.30
C VAL A 636 -23.85 -4.84 -8.40
N ARG A 637 -24.98 -5.54 -8.58
CA ARG A 637 -26.30 -4.88 -8.64
C ARG A 637 -26.62 -4.10 -7.38
N THR A 638 -26.39 -4.71 -6.21
CA THR A 638 -26.76 -4.13 -4.92
C THR A 638 -25.93 -2.90 -4.61
N SER A 639 -24.61 -2.98 -4.79
CA SER A 639 -23.68 -1.89 -4.54
C SER A 639 -23.91 -0.68 -5.45
N ILE A 640 -24.08 -0.90 -6.76
CA ILE A 640 -24.34 0.18 -7.72
C ILE A 640 -25.69 0.85 -7.45
N ASN A 641 -26.75 0.07 -7.17
CA ASN A 641 -28.04 0.64 -6.83
C ASN A 641 -28.05 1.33 -5.44
N ALA A 642 -27.20 0.88 -4.51
CA ALA A 642 -27.00 1.55 -3.22
C ALA A 642 -26.39 2.94 -3.38
N GLY A 643 -25.66 3.19 -4.47
CA GLY A 643 -25.17 4.51 -4.84
C GLY A 643 -23.64 4.59 -4.94
N LEU A 644 -22.93 3.47 -5.04
CA LEU A 644 -21.52 3.51 -5.42
C LEU A 644 -21.36 3.99 -6.87
N ASP A 645 -20.34 4.80 -7.09
CA ASP A 645 -20.04 5.41 -8.39
C ASP A 645 -18.82 4.76 -9.06
N MET A 646 -17.82 4.37 -8.27
CA MET A 646 -16.62 3.65 -8.72
C MET A 646 -16.39 2.43 -7.82
N ILE A 647 -15.99 1.31 -8.39
CA ILE A 647 -15.70 0.07 -7.66
C ILE A 647 -14.20 -0.21 -7.71
N MET A 648 -13.58 -0.31 -6.53
CA MET A 648 -12.23 -0.82 -6.32
C MET A 648 -12.28 -2.35 -6.37
N VAL A 649 -12.13 -2.91 -7.58
CA VAL A 649 -12.45 -4.33 -7.85
C VAL A 649 -11.51 -5.30 -7.12
N PRO A 650 -10.21 -5.02 -6.98
CA PRO A 650 -9.31 -4.45 -7.97
C PRO A 650 -8.73 -5.49 -8.95
N TYR A 651 -8.93 -6.78 -8.70
CA TYR A 651 -8.32 -7.87 -9.48
C TYR A 651 -9.19 -8.33 -10.64
N ALA A 652 -10.47 -8.65 -10.37
CA ALA A 652 -11.41 -9.20 -11.34
C ALA A 652 -12.08 -8.12 -12.21
N TYR A 653 -11.34 -7.08 -12.63
CA TYR A 653 -11.91 -5.90 -13.29
C TYR A 653 -12.62 -6.22 -14.62
N LYS A 654 -12.20 -7.27 -15.33
CA LYS A 654 -12.85 -7.77 -16.55
C LYS A 654 -14.22 -8.37 -16.24
N ASP A 655 -14.30 -9.17 -15.17
CA ASP A 655 -15.53 -9.81 -14.72
C ASP A 655 -16.52 -8.78 -14.16
N PHE A 656 -16.04 -7.80 -13.39
CA PHE A 656 -16.84 -6.67 -12.94
C PHE A 656 -17.45 -5.92 -14.13
N HIS A 657 -16.64 -5.58 -15.12
CA HIS A 657 -17.08 -4.85 -16.31
C HIS A 657 -18.17 -5.61 -17.06
N ALA A 658 -17.94 -6.89 -17.37
CA ALA A 658 -18.92 -7.74 -18.04
C ALA A 658 -20.22 -7.87 -17.22
N THR A 659 -20.10 -8.11 -15.92
CA THR A 659 -21.24 -8.29 -15.01
C THR A 659 -22.10 -7.03 -14.91
N LEU A 660 -21.47 -5.84 -14.80
CA LEU A 660 -22.20 -4.57 -14.76
C LEU A 660 -22.98 -4.33 -16.06
N LEU A 661 -22.39 -4.63 -17.22
CA LEU A 661 -23.11 -4.53 -18.50
C LEU A 661 -24.32 -5.45 -18.55
N ASP A 662 -24.20 -6.67 -18.05
CA ASP A 662 -25.29 -7.63 -18.05
C ASP A 662 -26.40 -7.24 -17.07
N GLU A 663 -26.08 -6.71 -15.89
CA GLU A 663 -27.08 -6.19 -14.94
C GLU A 663 -27.84 -4.98 -15.51
N VAL A 664 -27.17 -4.12 -16.29
CA VAL A 664 -27.84 -2.98 -16.97
C VAL A 664 -28.70 -3.45 -18.12
N ARG A 665 -28.21 -4.34 -18.99
CA ARG A 665 -29.00 -4.92 -20.11
C ARG A 665 -30.23 -5.67 -19.62
N ALA A 666 -30.12 -6.32 -18.46
CA ALA A 666 -31.24 -6.98 -17.81
C ALA A 666 -32.22 -6.02 -17.11
N GLY A 667 -31.95 -4.71 -17.10
CA GLY A 667 -32.79 -3.68 -16.49
C GLY A 667 -32.76 -3.65 -14.96
N ARG A 668 -31.82 -4.38 -14.33
CA ARG A 668 -31.68 -4.46 -12.87
C ARG A 668 -30.83 -3.32 -12.29
N VAL A 669 -29.98 -2.73 -13.12
CA VAL A 669 -29.34 -1.43 -12.89
C VAL A 669 -29.78 -0.49 -14.00
N SER A 670 -30.27 0.70 -13.66
CA SER A 670 -30.74 1.65 -14.69
C SER A 670 -29.60 2.41 -15.35
N GLU A 671 -29.69 2.71 -16.64
CA GLU A 671 -28.72 3.59 -17.33
C GLU A 671 -28.61 4.96 -16.66
N LYS A 672 -29.70 5.48 -16.06
CA LYS A 672 -29.68 6.73 -15.28
C LYS A 672 -28.74 6.65 -14.06
N ARG A 673 -28.65 5.50 -13.39
CA ARG A 673 -27.74 5.28 -12.26
C ARG A 673 -26.29 5.28 -12.73
N ILE A 674 -26.02 4.65 -13.89
CA ILE A 674 -24.72 4.68 -14.56
C ILE A 674 -24.35 6.12 -14.96
N ASP A 675 -25.28 6.87 -15.55
CA ASP A 675 -25.05 8.27 -15.94
C ASP A 675 -24.75 9.18 -14.73
N ASP A 676 -25.44 9.00 -13.61
CA ASP A 676 -25.13 9.73 -12.37
C ASP A 676 -23.70 9.42 -11.89
N ALA A 677 -23.34 8.14 -11.80
CA ALA A 677 -22.00 7.71 -11.38
C ALA A 677 -20.89 8.29 -12.27
N VAL A 678 -21.01 8.10 -13.58
CA VAL A 678 -20.01 8.58 -14.54
C VAL A 678 -19.95 10.10 -14.57
N SER A 679 -21.08 10.80 -14.43
CA SER A 679 -21.08 12.27 -14.37
C SER A 679 -20.29 12.82 -13.18
N ARG A 680 -20.35 12.15 -12.01
CA ARG A 680 -19.61 12.52 -10.79
C ARG A 680 -18.12 12.27 -10.96
N ILE A 681 -17.74 11.11 -11.52
CA ILE A 681 -16.34 10.76 -11.82
C ILE A 681 -15.74 11.77 -12.81
N LEU A 682 -16.40 12.01 -13.95
CA LEU A 682 -15.93 12.95 -14.95
C LEU A 682 -15.82 14.38 -14.40
N THR A 683 -16.75 14.79 -13.55
CA THR A 683 -16.70 16.12 -12.89
C THR A 683 -15.40 16.30 -12.12
N GLN A 684 -15.00 15.32 -11.31
CA GLN A 684 -13.75 15.41 -10.55
C GLN A 684 -12.51 15.36 -11.44
N LYS A 685 -12.50 14.52 -12.49
CA LYS A 685 -11.41 14.48 -13.48
C LYS A 685 -11.21 15.84 -14.20
N PHE A 686 -12.31 16.52 -14.55
CA PHE A 686 -12.24 17.88 -15.12
C PHE A 686 -11.81 18.93 -14.10
N LYS A 687 -12.28 18.85 -12.84
CA LYS A 687 -11.86 19.76 -11.74
C LYS A 687 -10.35 19.65 -11.47
N LEU A 688 -9.79 18.43 -11.48
CA LEU A 688 -8.36 18.15 -11.40
C LEU A 688 -7.55 18.64 -12.61
N GLY A 689 -8.21 18.94 -13.72
CA GLY A 689 -7.56 19.36 -14.95
C GLY A 689 -6.85 18.23 -15.70
N LEU A 690 -7.20 16.95 -15.43
CA LEU A 690 -6.57 15.80 -16.06
C LEU A 690 -6.74 15.77 -17.58
N PHE A 691 -7.85 16.33 -18.11
CA PHE A 691 -8.05 16.46 -19.56
C PHE A 691 -7.08 17.46 -20.21
N GLU A 692 -6.57 18.43 -19.44
CA GLU A 692 -5.58 19.39 -19.95
C GLU A 692 -4.14 18.95 -19.67
N LYS A 693 -3.93 18.22 -18.56
CA LYS A 693 -2.62 17.76 -18.08
C LYS A 693 -2.76 16.33 -17.52
N PRO A 694 -2.81 15.31 -18.39
CA PRO A 694 -3.01 13.92 -17.95
C PRO A 694 -1.75 13.29 -17.35
N TYR A 695 -0.57 13.82 -17.68
CA TYR A 695 0.74 13.29 -17.30
C TYR A 695 1.27 13.88 -15.98
N ALA A 696 2.26 13.21 -15.40
CA ALA A 696 2.96 13.63 -14.20
C ALA A 696 3.64 15.00 -14.38
N ASP A 697 3.58 15.84 -13.34
CA ASP A 697 4.35 17.08 -13.22
C ASP A 697 5.38 16.92 -12.12
N THR A 698 6.60 16.55 -12.50
CA THR A 698 7.71 16.27 -11.58
C THR A 698 8.48 17.51 -11.15
N SER A 699 8.02 18.72 -11.50
CA SER A 699 8.71 19.97 -11.11
C SER A 699 8.80 20.17 -9.59
N GLY A 700 7.95 19.50 -8.81
CA GLY A 700 7.97 19.46 -7.36
C GLY A 700 8.85 18.38 -6.73
N ALA A 701 9.48 17.50 -7.51
CA ALA A 701 10.16 16.30 -6.99
C ALA A 701 11.26 16.61 -5.96
N SER A 702 11.94 17.75 -6.07
CA SER A 702 12.96 18.18 -5.08
C SER A 702 12.40 18.50 -3.70
N ALA A 703 11.08 18.62 -3.55
CA ALA A 703 10.42 18.85 -2.27
C ALA A 703 10.16 17.55 -1.50
N ILE A 704 10.14 16.39 -2.18
CA ILE A 704 9.96 15.07 -1.57
C ILE A 704 11.05 14.83 -0.54
N GLY A 705 10.65 14.49 0.70
CA GLY A 705 11.60 14.25 1.79
C GLY A 705 12.47 15.46 2.15
N SER A 706 12.13 16.67 1.69
CA SER A 706 12.98 17.84 1.88
C SER A 706 13.07 18.25 3.35
N ALA A 707 14.16 18.93 3.72
CA ALA A 707 14.35 19.43 5.08
C ALA A 707 13.19 20.34 5.55
N LYS A 708 12.51 21.02 4.63
CA LYS A 708 11.34 21.85 4.95
C LYS A 708 10.11 21.00 5.30
N HIS A 709 9.85 19.93 4.56
CA HIS A 709 8.74 19.03 4.85
C HIS A 709 9.01 18.23 6.12
N ARG A 710 10.23 17.70 6.28
CA ARG A 710 10.69 17.06 7.51
C ARG A 710 10.63 17.97 8.74
N ALA A 711 10.83 19.28 8.58
CA ALA A 711 10.62 20.22 9.68
C ALA A 711 9.16 20.30 10.15
N VAL A 712 8.18 20.16 9.25
CA VAL A 712 6.75 20.07 9.60
C VAL A 712 6.48 18.76 10.34
N ALA A 713 6.99 17.62 9.82
CA ALA A 713 6.83 16.33 10.50
C ALA A 713 7.49 16.30 11.88
N ARG A 714 8.66 16.94 12.06
CA ARG A 714 9.32 17.11 13.37
C ARG A 714 8.48 17.94 14.34
N GLU A 715 7.86 19.00 13.86
CA GLU A 715 6.98 19.84 14.66
C GLU A 715 5.73 19.07 15.10
N ALA A 716 5.07 18.39 14.17
CA ALA A 716 3.95 17.51 14.47
C ALA A 716 4.34 16.38 15.46
N ALA A 717 5.50 15.75 15.27
CA ALA A 717 6.01 14.71 16.15
C ALA A 717 6.29 15.23 17.56
N ALA A 718 6.77 16.47 17.71
CA ALA A 718 6.98 17.10 19.01
C ALA A 718 5.65 17.44 19.72
N GLU A 719 4.69 17.98 18.97
CA GLU A 719 3.39 18.41 19.51
C GLU A 719 2.46 17.23 19.84
N SER A 720 2.66 16.07 19.19
CA SER A 720 1.87 14.86 19.44
C SER A 720 2.23 14.16 20.76
N GLN A 721 3.39 14.45 21.35
CA GLN A 721 3.86 13.78 22.55
C GLN A 721 3.00 14.14 23.78
N VAL A 722 2.40 13.13 24.41
CA VAL A 722 1.54 13.33 25.58
C VAL A 722 2.25 12.88 26.85
N LEU A 723 2.61 13.83 27.71
CA LEU A 723 3.23 13.54 29.00
C LEU A 723 2.17 13.12 30.02
N LEU A 724 2.08 11.83 30.33
CA LEU A 724 1.05 11.27 31.22
C LEU A 724 1.42 11.37 32.70
N LYS A 725 2.71 11.14 33.00
CA LYS A 725 3.30 11.18 34.35
C LYS A 725 4.66 11.88 34.30
N ASN A 726 4.99 12.65 35.33
CA ASN A 726 6.32 13.27 35.48
C ASN A 726 6.68 13.48 36.97
N ALA A 727 6.83 12.38 37.70
CA ALA A 727 7.18 12.36 39.12
C ALA A 727 8.53 13.07 39.35
N GLY A 728 8.60 13.97 40.34
CA GLY A 728 9.86 14.65 40.69
C GLY A 728 10.44 15.56 39.60
N GLY A 729 9.74 15.77 38.47
CA GLY A 729 10.22 16.57 37.35
C GLY A 729 11.43 15.96 36.64
N VAL A 730 11.39 14.65 36.36
CA VAL A 730 12.44 13.94 35.58
C VAL A 730 12.61 14.57 34.19
N LEU A 731 11.50 14.92 33.54
CA LEU A 731 11.51 15.67 32.28
C LEU A 731 11.31 17.18 32.54
N PRO A 732 12.01 18.07 31.82
CA PRO A 732 12.94 17.77 30.73
C PRO A 732 14.33 17.30 31.21
N LEU A 733 14.95 16.45 30.40
CA LEU A 733 16.33 15.99 30.56
C LEU A 733 17.31 17.15 30.38
N LYS A 734 18.42 17.12 31.12
CA LYS A 734 19.53 18.07 31.00
C LYS A 734 20.59 17.49 30.08
N LYS A 735 21.16 18.32 29.21
CA LYS A 735 22.29 17.93 28.34
C LYS A 735 23.54 17.44 29.09
N SER A 736 23.66 17.77 30.37
CA SER A 736 24.77 17.32 31.22
C SER A 736 24.57 15.94 31.83
N GLN A 737 23.38 15.35 31.74
CA GLN A 737 23.09 14.02 32.29
C GLN A 737 23.65 12.93 31.38
N LYS A 738 24.17 11.87 31.99
CA LYS A 738 24.45 10.60 31.33
C LYS A 738 23.15 9.82 31.19
N VAL A 739 22.72 9.59 29.97
CA VAL A 739 21.42 8.97 29.66
C VAL A 739 21.64 7.52 29.27
N TYR A 740 20.93 6.60 29.94
CA TYR A 740 20.85 5.20 29.55
C TYR A 740 19.58 5.00 28.72
N VAL A 741 19.71 4.56 27.47
CA VAL A 741 18.59 4.31 26.55
C VAL A 741 18.42 2.80 26.37
N ALA A 742 17.17 2.32 26.45
CA ALA A 742 16.80 0.93 26.23
C ALA A 742 15.42 0.80 25.58
N GLY A 743 14.99 -0.43 25.34
CA GLY A 743 13.67 -0.78 24.82
C GLY A 743 13.67 -1.11 23.34
N SER A 744 12.70 -1.94 22.92
CA SER A 744 12.59 -2.49 21.57
C SER A 744 12.49 -1.42 20.47
N ASN A 745 11.90 -0.27 20.79
CA ASN A 745 11.53 0.78 19.84
C ASN A 745 12.47 2.01 19.88
N ALA A 746 13.59 1.91 20.62
CA ALA A 746 14.52 3.04 20.76
C ALA A 746 15.24 3.38 19.43
N ASP A 747 15.63 2.37 18.67
CA ASP A 747 16.46 2.51 17.46
C ASP A 747 15.85 1.73 16.29
N ASP A 748 14.57 1.97 16.02
CA ASP A 748 13.80 1.26 14.99
C ASP A 748 12.86 2.22 14.26
N ILE A 749 13.23 2.63 13.05
CA ILE A 749 12.45 3.60 12.26
C ILE A 749 11.11 3.00 11.80
N GLY A 750 11.08 1.70 11.52
CA GLY A 750 9.88 0.95 11.20
C GLY A 750 8.85 0.96 12.32
N ASN A 751 9.27 0.67 13.55
CA ASN A 751 8.35 0.65 14.69
C ASN A 751 7.77 2.04 15.02
N GLN A 752 8.55 3.11 14.90
CA GLN A 752 8.04 4.47 15.16
C GLN A 752 7.18 5.05 14.02
N THR A 753 7.20 4.45 12.83
CA THR A 753 6.36 4.84 11.69
C THR A 753 5.07 4.02 11.62
N GLY A 754 5.11 2.75 12.05
CA GLY A 754 3.95 1.88 12.17
C GLY A 754 3.45 1.32 10.83
N GLY A 755 2.19 0.86 10.81
CA GLY A 755 1.56 0.38 9.58
C GLY A 755 1.43 1.46 8.53
N TRP A 756 1.12 1.05 7.29
CA TRP A 756 1.06 1.93 6.12
C TRP A 756 2.37 2.68 5.83
N THR A 757 3.54 2.11 6.17
CA THR A 757 4.84 2.71 5.83
C THR A 757 5.66 1.76 4.97
N ILE A 758 5.93 2.16 3.72
CA ILE A 758 6.53 1.40 2.62
C ILE A 758 5.73 0.17 2.19
N THR A 759 5.30 -0.66 3.13
CA THR A 759 4.41 -1.81 2.93
C THR A 759 3.09 -1.59 3.67
N TRP A 760 2.08 -2.42 3.35
CA TRP A 760 0.76 -2.35 3.99
C TRP A 760 0.82 -2.47 5.51
N GLN A 761 1.40 -3.56 6.03
CA GLN A 761 1.53 -3.80 7.47
C GLN A 761 2.64 -2.95 8.11
N GLY A 762 3.49 -2.31 7.30
CA GLY A 762 4.79 -1.83 7.74
C GLY A 762 5.73 -2.99 8.08
N SER A 763 6.92 -2.68 8.58
CA SER A 763 7.85 -3.66 9.11
C SER A 763 8.83 -3.00 10.07
N SER A 764 9.34 -3.75 11.04
CA SER A 764 10.43 -3.29 11.90
C SER A 764 11.75 -3.13 11.12
N GLY A 765 12.67 -2.36 11.67
CA GLY A 765 14.02 -2.15 11.12
C GLY A 765 14.16 -0.91 10.24
N ASP A 766 15.23 -0.88 9.45
CA ASP A 766 15.62 0.26 8.60
C ASP A 766 14.91 0.21 7.24
N ILE A 767 13.68 0.71 7.21
CA ILE A 767 12.79 0.60 6.04
C ILE A 767 12.76 1.86 5.16
N THR A 768 13.19 3.01 5.70
CA THR A 768 13.17 4.31 5.01
C THR A 768 14.06 5.33 5.72
N ASP A 769 14.40 6.41 5.01
CA ASP A 769 15.24 7.49 5.55
C ASP A 769 14.51 8.30 6.64
N GLY A 770 15.12 8.39 7.82
CA GLY A 770 14.60 9.17 8.93
C GLY A 770 15.61 9.40 10.05
N THR A 771 15.10 9.70 11.22
CA THR A 771 15.87 9.77 12.46
C THR A 771 15.15 8.96 13.52
N THR A 772 15.80 7.93 14.05
CA THR A 772 15.23 7.14 15.15
C THR A 772 15.15 7.98 16.44
N ILE A 773 14.33 7.55 17.40
CA ILE A 773 14.25 8.23 18.71
C ILE A 773 15.63 8.24 19.40
N LEU A 774 16.39 7.15 19.34
CA LEU A 774 17.75 7.08 19.88
C LEU A 774 18.69 8.06 19.20
N GLU A 775 18.66 8.16 17.87
CA GLU A 775 19.44 9.14 17.13
C GLU A 775 19.07 10.57 17.50
N GLY A 776 17.78 10.86 17.66
CA GLY A 776 17.29 12.16 18.13
C GLY A 776 17.81 12.49 19.55
N ILE A 777 17.78 11.51 20.46
CA ILE A 777 18.33 11.65 21.82
C ILE A 777 19.84 11.89 21.78
N ARG A 778 20.59 11.17 20.94
CA ARG A 778 22.04 11.38 20.76
C ARG A 778 22.35 12.77 20.21
N LYS A 779 21.59 13.25 19.22
CA LYS A 779 21.72 14.59 18.65
C LYS A 779 21.43 15.68 19.69
N ALA A 780 20.41 15.50 20.53
CA ALA A 780 20.02 16.48 21.55
C ALA A 780 20.92 16.47 22.80
N GLY A 781 21.32 15.28 23.26
CA GLY A 781 22.05 15.03 24.50
C GLY A 781 23.57 14.97 24.37
N GLY A 782 24.13 14.75 23.17
CA GLY A 782 25.57 14.66 22.93
C GLY A 782 26.17 13.28 23.26
N SER A 783 27.47 13.22 23.57
CA SER A 783 28.25 11.97 23.69
C SER A 783 28.02 11.15 24.97
N SER A 784 27.08 11.54 25.83
CA SER A 784 26.83 10.90 27.13
C SER A 784 25.63 9.94 27.12
N VAL A 785 25.41 9.26 25.99
CA VAL A 785 24.28 8.32 25.79
C VAL A 785 24.81 6.89 25.68
N THR A 786 24.40 6.03 26.61
CA THR A 786 24.58 4.57 26.53
C THR A 786 23.32 3.96 25.96
N TYR A 787 23.43 3.00 25.04
CA TYR A 787 22.28 2.28 24.49
C TYR A 787 22.43 0.77 24.68
N SER A 788 21.36 0.12 25.14
CA SER A 788 21.21 -1.34 25.18
C SER A 788 19.74 -1.70 24.95
N LYS A 789 19.40 -2.28 23.80
CA LYS A 789 18.00 -2.60 23.42
C LYS A 789 17.25 -3.37 24.52
N ASP A 790 17.89 -4.39 25.08
CA ASP A 790 17.37 -5.30 26.11
C ASP A 790 17.74 -4.90 27.55
N ALA A 791 18.34 -3.72 27.75
CA ALA A 791 18.89 -3.27 29.03
C ALA A 791 19.96 -4.19 29.66
N SER A 792 20.63 -5.05 28.89
CA SER A 792 21.69 -5.95 29.40
C SER A 792 23.02 -5.25 29.71
N ALA A 793 23.31 -4.10 29.08
CA ALA A 793 24.51 -3.34 29.39
C ALA A 793 24.47 -2.74 30.81
N PRO A 794 25.62 -2.59 31.51
CA PRO A 794 25.64 -2.05 32.86
C PRO A 794 24.97 -0.68 32.97
N THR A 795 23.99 -0.56 33.87
CA THR A 795 23.25 0.69 34.14
C THR A 795 24.03 1.66 35.05
N ALA A 796 25.02 1.14 35.79
CA ALA A 796 25.79 1.92 36.77
C ALA A 796 26.51 3.12 36.14
N GLY A 797 26.39 4.28 36.79
CA GLY A 797 27.04 5.53 36.36
C GLY A 797 26.24 6.39 35.38
N SER A 798 25.02 5.96 35.02
CA SER A 798 24.03 6.80 34.32
C SER A 798 23.21 7.62 35.32
N ASP A 799 22.80 8.83 34.93
CA ASP A 799 22.04 9.75 35.79
C ASP A 799 20.52 9.55 35.64
N VAL A 800 20.08 9.10 34.47
CA VAL A 800 18.66 8.95 34.10
C VAL A 800 18.51 7.90 32.99
N GLY A 801 17.41 7.15 33.04
CA GLY A 801 17.04 6.17 32.04
C GLY A 801 15.94 6.68 31.09
N VAL A 802 16.00 6.29 29.83
CA VAL A 802 14.92 6.45 28.84
C VAL A 802 14.65 5.09 28.22
N VAL A 803 13.44 4.56 28.39
CA VAL A 803 13.06 3.24 27.84
C VAL A 803 11.97 3.46 26.80
N VAL A 804 12.22 3.04 25.55
CA VAL A 804 11.32 3.25 24.42
C VAL A 804 10.75 1.90 23.99
N VAL A 805 9.47 1.69 24.25
CA VAL A 805 8.78 0.39 24.15
C VAL A 805 7.45 0.55 23.43
N GLY A 806 6.78 -0.56 23.10
CA GLY A 806 5.40 -0.52 22.65
C GLY A 806 5.12 -1.58 21.59
N GLU A 807 4.34 -1.19 20.57
CA GLU A 807 3.89 -2.11 19.52
C GLU A 807 4.87 -2.15 18.35
N THR A 808 4.83 -3.26 17.61
CA THR A 808 5.40 -3.35 16.25
C THR A 808 4.35 -2.91 15.21
N PRO A 809 4.75 -2.62 13.95
CA PRO A 809 3.81 -2.23 12.91
C PRO A 809 2.68 -3.23 12.65
N TYR A 810 1.48 -2.71 12.40
CA TYR A 810 0.29 -3.45 11.96
C TYR A 810 -0.66 -2.52 11.20
N ALA A 811 -1.54 -3.09 10.39
CA ALA A 811 -2.65 -2.38 9.76
C ALA A 811 -3.91 -3.24 9.72
N GLU A 812 -5.07 -2.58 9.82
CA GLU A 812 -6.39 -3.21 9.69
C GLU A 812 -6.63 -4.33 10.70
N GLY A 813 -7.49 -5.30 10.38
CA GLY A 813 -7.79 -6.40 11.28
C GLY A 813 -6.62 -7.30 11.66
N VAL A 814 -5.46 -7.20 10.99
CA VAL A 814 -4.22 -7.86 11.47
C VAL A 814 -3.80 -7.28 12.82
N GLY A 815 -4.00 -5.98 13.04
CA GLY A 815 -3.71 -5.29 14.30
C GLY A 815 -4.74 -5.48 15.41
N ASP A 816 -5.83 -6.19 15.14
CA ASP A 816 -6.89 -6.40 16.13
C ASP A 816 -6.37 -7.15 17.36
N VAL A 817 -6.81 -6.72 18.54
CA VAL A 817 -6.54 -7.48 19.78
C VAL A 817 -7.21 -8.84 19.67
N GLY A 818 -6.47 -9.89 20.05
CA GLY A 818 -6.92 -11.27 19.91
C GLY A 818 -6.60 -11.90 18.55
N ASN A 819 -6.00 -11.16 17.62
CA ASN A 819 -5.48 -11.67 16.35
C ASN A 819 -3.93 -11.63 16.32
N GLY A 820 -3.30 -12.24 17.33
CA GLY A 820 -1.83 -12.20 17.51
C GLY A 820 -1.30 -10.90 18.14
N ASN A 821 -2.18 -9.92 18.36
CA ASN A 821 -1.87 -8.68 19.06
C ASN A 821 -2.64 -8.60 20.39
N ASP A 822 -2.08 -7.87 21.35
CA ASP A 822 -2.72 -7.53 22.62
C ASP A 822 -2.46 -6.06 22.99
N LEU A 823 -2.99 -5.61 24.13
CA LEU A 823 -2.76 -4.25 24.64
C LEU A 823 -1.59 -4.19 25.63
N ALA A 824 -0.85 -5.28 25.85
CA ALA A 824 0.19 -5.36 26.84
C ALA A 824 1.58 -5.15 26.22
N LEU A 825 2.50 -4.58 27.00
CA LEU A 825 3.89 -4.57 26.59
C LEU A 825 4.44 -6.00 26.48
N SER A 826 5.32 -6.21 25.50
CA SER A 826 6.04 -7.48 25.33
C SER A 826 6.84 -7.83 26.60
N ALA A 827 7.07 -9.12 26.85
CA ALA A 827 7.84 -9.56 28.03
C ALA A 827 9.25 -8.93 28.07
N ALA A 828 9.88 -8.75 26.91
CA ALA A 828 11.18 -8.11 26.79
C ALA A 828 11.13 -6.62 27.16
N ASP A 829 10.11 -5.90 26.71
CA ASP A 829 9.93 -4.49 27.05
C ASP A 829 9.61 -4.28 28.53
N LYS A 830 8.76 -5.15 29.11
CA LYS A 830 8.51 -5.17 30.55
C LYS A 830 9.81 -5.33 31.34
N ALA A 831 10.66 -6.28 30.96
CA ALA A 831 11.95 -6.51 31.61
C ALA A 831 12.93 -5.33 31.47
N ALA A 832 12.94 -4.66 30.32
CA ALA A 832 13.75 -3.46 30.09
C ALA A 832 13.29 -2.30 30.97
N VAL A 833 11.97 -2.09 31.08
CA VAL A 833 11.38 -1.08 31.99
C VAL A 833 11.77 -1.39 33.43
N ASP A 834 11.55 -2.62 33.90
CA ASP A 834 11.85 -3.03 35.28
C ASP A 834 13.32 -2.82 35.61
N THR A 835 14.22 -3.24 34.71
CA THR A 835 15.68 -3.16 34.92
C THR A 835 16.15 -1.71 35.03
N VAL A 836 15.70 -0.83 34.14
CA VAL A 836 16.16 0.57 34.10
C VAL A 836 15.52 1.40 35.20
N CYS A 837 14.21 1.27 35.42
CA CYS A 837 13.47 2.04 36.43
C CYS A 837 13.81 1.63 37.87
N ALA A 838 14.22 0.37 38.10
CA ALA A 838 14.76 -0.04 39.41
C ALA A 838 16.16 0.55 39.68
N ALA A 839 16.95 0.82 38.63
CA ALA A 839 18.34 1.28 38.76
C ALA A 839 18.46 2.79 38.95
N MET A 840 17.56 3.58 38.35
CA MET A 840 17.63 5.05 38.35
C MET A 840 16.27 5.67 38.02
N LYS A 841 16.19 7.00 38.11
CA LYS A 841 15.01 7.72 37.60
C LYS A 841 14.83 7.47 36.12
N CYS A 842 13.63 7.08 35.69
CA CYS A 842 13.38 6.67 34.31
C CYS A 842 12.21 7.41 33.64
N ALA A 843 12.34 7.65 32.34
CA ALA A 843 11.24 8.03 31.47
C ALA A 843 10.91 6.88 30.52
N VAL A 844 9.66 6.42 30.50
CA VAL A 844 9.17 5.41 29.56
C VAL A 844 8.38 6.10 28.45
N LEU A 845 8.75 5.81 27.21
CA LEU A 845 8.10 6.27 25.99
C LEU A 845 7.38 5.09 25.37
N VAL A 846 6.06 5.22 25.17
CA VAL A 846 5.23 4.19 24.53
C VAL A 846 4.99 4.59 23.09
N VAL A 847 5.65 3.89 22.16
CA VAL A 847 5.47 3.98 20.70
C VAL A 847 4.43 2.94 20.31
N SER A 848 3.22 3.39 19.99
CA SER A 848 2.07 2.50 19.75
C SER A 848 0.97 3.20 18.95
N GLY A 849 0.14 2.41 18.27
CA GLY A 849 -1.03 2.92 17.56
C GLY A 849 -2.22 3.26 18.47
N ARG A 850 -2.15 2.84 19.73
CA ARG A 850 -3.22 2.91 20.73
C ARG A 850 -2.67 2.86 22.16
N PRO A 851 -3.47 3.17 23.19
CA PRO A 851 -3.10 2.99 24.58
C PRO A 851 -2.60 1.57 24.88
N GLN A 852 -1.51 1.46 25.63
CA GLN A 852 -0.96 0.19 26.12
C GLN A 852 -1.19 0.05 27.63
N LEU A 853 -1.55 -1.14 28.09
CA LEU A 853 -1.75 -1.48 29.49
C LEU A 853 -0.39 -1.55 30.20
N ILE A 854 -0.19 -0.61 31.12
CA ILE A 854 1.07 -0.39 31.85
C ILE A 854 0.87 -0.40 33.37
N GLY A 855 -0.32 -0.80 33.84
CA GLY A 855 -0.73 -0.68 35.24
C GLY A 855 0.23 -1.35 36.23
N ASP A 856 0.77 -2.51 35.86
CA ASP A 856 1.67 -3.30 36.71
C ASP A 856 3.00 -2.60 37.00
N GLN A 857 3.53 -1.83 36.03
CA GLN A 857 4.80 -1.08 36.19
C GLN A 857 4.62 0.40 36.48
N LEU A 858 3.39 0.93 36.42
CA LEU A 858 3.14 2.37 36.52
C LEU A 858 3.68 2.97 37.83
N GLY A 859 3.77 2.19 38.91
CA GLY A 859 4.36 2.61 40.18
C GLY A 859 5.84 3.00 40.07
N ASP A 860 6.63 2.23 39.33
CA ASP A 860 8.09 2.36 39.23
C ASP A 860 8.53 3.35 38.14
N ILE A 861 7.65 3.67 37.19
CA ILE A 861 7.92 4.63 36.12
C ILE A 861 7.87 6.06 36.65
N ASP A 862 8.94 6.86 36.56
CA ASP A 862 8.89 8.26 37.03
C ASP A 862 8.22 9.19 36.02
N ALA A 863 8.58 9.09 34.75
CA ALA A 863 7.93 9.81 33.66
C ALA A 863 7.39 8.85 32.60
N LEU A 864 6.19 9.14 32.10
CA LEU A 864 5.52 8.33 31.09
C LEU A 864 5.05 9.22 29.96
N VAL A 865 5.40 8.87 28.73
CA VAL A 865 5.04 9.62 27.52
C VAL A 865 4.35 8.67 26.54
N ALA A 866 3.13 9.02 26.12
CA ALA A 866 2.55 8.43 24.92
C ALA A 866 3.19 9.10 23.71
N SER A 867 3.99 8.34 22.97
CA SER A 867 4.73 8.81 21.80
C SER A 867 4.00 8.53 20.49
N TRP A 868 2.96 7.70 20.55
CA TRP A 868 2.15 7.25 19.42
C TRP A 868 3.04 6.62 18.33
N LEU A 869 2.71 6.85 17.06
CA LEU A 869 3.54 6.54 15.90
C LEU A 869 4.04 7.87 15.31
N PRO A 870 5.20 8.40 15.75
CA PRO A 870 5.61 9.78 15.45
C PRO A 870 6.14 10.02 14.03
N GLY A 871 6.25 9.00 13.18
CA GLY A 871 6.76 9.15 11.81
C GLY A 871 8.29 9.16 11.72
N THR A 872 8.87 9.76 10.67
CA THR A 872 10.32 9.67 10.41
C THR A 872 11.17 10.57 11.30
N GLU A 873 10.58 11.50 12.05
CA GLU A 873 11.30 12.60 12.69
C GLU A 873 11.44 12.40 14.22
N GLY A 874 12.18 11.39 14.66
CA GLY A 874 12.46 11.11 16.08
C GLY A 874 13.16 12.26 16.83
N ASP A 875 13.77 13.19 16.08
CA ASP A 875 14.23 14.49 16.54
C ASP A 875 13.12 15.34 17.21
N GLY A 876 11.85 15.18 16.81
CA GLY A 876 10.70 15.85 17.41
C GLY A 876 10.38 15.32 18.81
N VAL A 877 10.50 14.01 19.00
CA VAL A 877 10.40 13.34 20.30
C VAL A 877 11.51 13.86 21.23
N ALA A 878 12.75 13.90 20.75
CA ALA A 878 13.88 14.42 21.53
C ALA A 878 13.74 15.91 21.89
N ASP A 879 13.11 16.73 21.04
CA ASP A 879 12.92 18.16 21.29
C ASP A 879 12.12 18.44 22.57
N VAL A 880 11.09 17.63 22.87
CA VAL A 880 10.31 17.77 24.12
C VAL A 880 11.00 17.10 25.31
N LEU A 881 11.68 15.96 25.11
CA LEU A 881 12.43 15.28 26.17
C LEU A 881 13.51 16.18 26.76
N TYR A 882 14.23 16.94 25.94
CA TYR A 882 15.28 17.86 26.38
C TYR A 882 14.80 19.31 26.59
N GLY A 883 13.49 19.55 26.55
CA GLY A 883 12.91 20.86 26.86
C GLY A 883 13.27 21.97 25.88
N LYS A 884 13.57 21.64 24.61
CA LYS A 884 13.63 22.62 23.51
C LYS A 884 12.22 23.07 23.12
N ARG A 885 11.24 22.17 23.26
CA ARG A 885 9.80 22.45 23.19
C ARG A 885 9.14 21.99 24.50
N ALA A 886 8.00 22.58 24.83
CA ALA A 886 7.16 22.10 25.92
C ALA A 886 6.35 20.90 25.45
N PHE A 887 6.05 19.96 26.35
CA PHE A 887 4.96 19.03 26.09
C PHE A 887 3.64 19.81 26.01
N SER A 888 2.93 19.65 24.90
CA SER A 888 1.64 20.27 24.60
C SER A 888 0.54 19.25 24.30
N GLY A 889 0.92 18.03 23.89
CA GLY A 889 -0.01 16.97 23.51
C GLY A 889 -0.98 16.58 24.61
N GLN A 890 -2.18 16.18 24.19
CA GLN A 890 -3.28 15.75 25.06
C GLN A 890 -3.88 14.45 24.53
N LEU A 891 -4.26 13.55 25.43
CA LEU A 891 -4.79 12.24 25.07
C LEU A 891 -6.01 12.33 24.13
N PRO A 892 -5.90 11.93 22.85
CA PRO A 892 -7.00 11.94 21.88
C PRO A 892 -7.98 10.78 22.07
N VAL A 893 -7.60 9.81 22.90
CA VAL A 893 -8.38 8.64 23.30
C VAL A 893 -8.16 8.39 24.79
N THR A 894 -9.12 7.76 25.43
CA THR A 894 -9.08 7.40 26.85
C THR A 894 -8.00 6.35 27.08
N TRP A 895 -7.24 6.45 28.18
CA TRP A 895 -6.27 5.40 28.54
C TRP A 895 -6.90 4.45 29.56
N PRO A 896 -7.21 3.19 29.20
CA PRO A 896 -7.86 2.24 30.11
C PRO A 896 -6.90 1.73 31.19
N LYS A 897 -7.44 1.32 32.34
CA LYS A 897 -6.71 0.59 33.40
C LYS A 897 -6.55 -0.89 33.07
N SER A 898 -7.52 -1.46 32.37
CA SER A 898 -7.52 -2.85 31.93
C SER A 898 -8.39 -3.03 30.69
N GLU A 899 -8.14 -4.09 29.94
CA GLU A 899 -8.93 -4.46 28.77
C GLU A 899 -10.42 -4.69 29.11
N ALA A 900 -10.71 -5.17 30.32
CA ALA A 900 -12.08 -5.41 30.78
C ALA A 900 -12.94 -4.13 30.90
N GLN A 901 -12.33 -2.94 30.85
CA GLN A 901 -13.06 -1.68 30.78
C GLN A 901 -13.55 -1.35 29.37
N LEU A 902 -13.03 -2.01 28.34
CA LEU A 902 -13.29 -1.64 26.96
C LEU A 902 -14.65 -2.16 26.47
N PRO A 903 -15.42 -1.34 25.73
CA PRO A 903 -15.11 0.05 25.38
C PRO A 903 -15.35 1.04 26.54
N ILE A 904 -14.48 2.06 26.69
CA ILE A 904 -14.62 3.18 27.64
C ILE A 904 -14.24 4.49 26.96
N ASN A 905 -15.14 5.47 26.97
CA ASN A 905 -14.97 6.71 26.19
C ASN A 905 -15.45 7.95 26.96
N VAL A 906 -14.95 9.12 26.58
CA VAL A 906 -15.49 10.41 27.01
C VAL A 906 -16.99 10.49 26.73
N GLY A 907 -17.75 11.00 27.71
CA GLY A 907 -19.21 11.03 27.68
C GLY A 907 -19.88 9.87 28.43
N ASP A 908 -19.20 8.74 28.62
CA ASP A 908 -19.79 7.58 29.26
C ASP A 908 -20.27 7.88 30.70
N PRO A 909 -21.40 7.31 31.14
CA PRO A 909 -21.90 7.52 32.50
C PRO A 909 -20.93 7.02 33.57
N ALA A 910 -20.31 5.85 33.34
CA ALA A 910 -19.29 5.26 34.18
C ALA A 910 -17.93 5.43 33.50
N TYR A 911 -17.14 6.39 34.00
CA TYR A 911 -15.87 6.77 33.38
C TYR A 911 -14.76 6.79 34.45
N ASP A 912 -13.99 5.70 34.51
CA ASP A 912 -12.90 5.50 35.47
C ASP A 912 -11.60 5.01 34.78
N PRO A 913 -11.01 5.82 33.90
CA PRO A 913 -9.80 5.46 33.17
C PRO A 913 -8.53 5.58 34.02
N GLN A 914 -7.42 5.04 33.51
CA GLN A 914 -6.08 5.26 34.07
C GLN A 914 -5.64 6.71 33.87
N PHE A 915 -5.88 7.24 32.66
CA PHE A 915 -5.74 8.65 32.33
C PHE A 915 -6.94 9.09 31.48
N PRO A 916 -7.63 10.18 31.84
CA PRO A 916 -8.81 10.63 31.12
C PRO A 916 -8.45 11.24 29.77
N TYR A 917 -9.40 11.21 28.84
CA TYR A 917 -9.38 12.00 27.61
C TYR A 917 -9.00 13.46 27.90
N GLY A 918 -8.15 14.05 27.04
CA GLY A 918 -7.60 15.40 27.21
C GLY A 918 -6.48 15.52 28.25
N TRP A 919 -6.11 14.44 28.95
CA TRP A 919 -4.98 14.46 29.90
C TRP A 919 -3.65 14.64 29.17
N GLY A 920 -2.73 15.37 29.79
CA GLY A 920 -1.41 15.67 29.23
C GLY A 920 -0.73 16.79 30.02
N LEU A 921 0.32 16.44 30.74
CA LEU A 921 1.12 17.37 31.53
C LEU A 921 2.02 18.22 30.62
N THR A 922 2.60 19.27 31.19
CA THR A 922 3.51 20.18 30.48
C THR A 922 4.78 20.41 31.31
N THR A 923 5.88 20.80 30.66
CA THR A 923 7.21 20.96 31.31
C THR A 923 7.64 22.42 31.43
N LEU A 924 7.59 23.18 30.33
CA LEU A 924 8.09 24.57 30.29
C LEU A 924 7.02 25.62 30.61
N THR A 925 5.75 25.22 30.59
CA THR A 925 4.64 26.14 30.86
C THR A 925 4.45 26.31 32.36
N LYS A 926 4.57 27.56 32.84
CA LYS A 926 4.34 27.86 34.25
C LYS A 926 2.86 27.70 34.59
N VAL A 927 2.56 26.79 35.52
CA VAL A 927 1.22 26.61 36.06
C VAL A 927 0.76 27.90 36.75
N PRO A 928 -0.47 28.38 36.50
CA PRO A 928 -1.01 29.55 37.20
C PRO A 928 -1.00 29.36 38.72
N ALA A 929 -0.79 30.43 39.48
CA ALA A 929 -0.89 30.37 40.93
C ALA A 929 -2.36 30.44 41.40
N GLY A 930 -2.62 29.83 42.56
CA GLY A 930 -3.90 29.93 43.27
C GLY A 930 -4.67 28.61 43.31
N GLY A 931 -6.01 28.69 43.24
CA GLY A 931 -6.90 27.54 43.41
C GLY A 931 -8.33 27.88 43.05
N ALA A 932 -9.30 27.48 43.88
CA ALA A 932 -10.73 27.69 43.60
C ALA A 932 -11.11 29.15 43.27
N ALA A 933 -10.50 30.15 43.92
CA ALA A 933 -10.74 31.56 43.61
C ALA A 933 -10.25 31.95 42.20
N THR A 934 -9.09 31.43 41.78
CA THR A 934 -8.55 31.62 40.43
C THR A 934 -9.44 30.98 39.39
N LEU A 935 -9.94 29.76 39.64
CA LEU A 935 -10.88 29.07 38.75
C LEU A 935 -12.19 29.85 38.57
N LYS A 936 -12.72 30.47 39.63
CA LYS A 936 -13.89 31.37 39.51
C LYS A 936 -13.61 32.57 38.62
N ALA A 937 -12.44 33.19 38.74
CA ALA A 937 -12.04 34.30 37.87
C ALA A 937 -11.89 33.85 36.40
N LEU A 938 -11.30 32.68 36.17
CA LEU A 938 -11.18 32.09 34.84
C LEU A 938 -12.56 31.76 34.24
N ALA A 939 -13.55 31.33 35.04
CA ALA A 939 -14.90 31.08 34.56
C ALA A 939 -15.57 32.36 34.04
N VAL A 940 -15.36 33.51 34.72
CA VAL A 940 -15.83 34.81 34.24
C VAL A 940 -15.15 35.18 32.92
N ALA A 941 -13.83 35.00 32.82
CA ALA A 941 -13.07 35.27 31.60
C ALA A 941 -13.53 34.37 30.43
N ALA A 942 -13.78 33.08 30.69
CA ALA A 942 -14.28 32.14 29.70
C ALA A 942 -15.66 32.55 29.17
N SER A 943 -16.58 32.97 30.05
CA SER A 943 -17.89 33.49 29.66
C SER A 943 -17.82 34.78 28.84
N LEU A 944 -16.82 35.63 29.08
CA LEU A 944 -16.59 36.82 28.26
C LEU A 944 -16.03 36.45 26.87
N ALA A 945 -15.07 35.53 26.81
CA ALA A 945 -14.51 35.04 25.55
C ALA A 945 -15.56 34.34 24.69
N GLU A 946 -16.37 33.47 25.30
CA GLU A 946 -17.48 32.76 24.65
C GLU A 946 -18.51 33.74 24.06
N ARG A 947 -18.95 34.75 24.83
CA ARG A 947 -19.88 35.78 24.33
C ARG A 947 -19.29 36.66 23.24
N ALA A 948 -17.98 36.82 23.21
CA ALA A 948 -17.26 37.60 22.20
C ALA A 948 -16.91 36.79 20.95
N GLY A 949 -17.12 35.46 20.93
CA GLY A 949 -16.63 34.59 19.86
C GLY A 949 -15.09 34.55 19.78
N ALA A 950 -14.40 34.83 20.89
CA ALA A 950 -12.94 34.92 20.92
C ALA A 950 -12.32 33.55 21.22
N GLU A 951 -12.24 32.68 20.21
CA GLU A 951 -11.88 31.27 20.38
C GLU A 951 -10.48 31.05 20.99
N GLU A 952 -9.46 31.72 20.45
CA GLU A 952 -8.08 31.62 20.96
C GLU A 952 -7.99 31.99 22.44
N ALA A 953 -8.67 33.09 22.82
CA ALA A 953 -8.73 33.53 24.21
C ALA A 953 -9.50 32.54 25.09
N GLY A 954 -10.61 31.98 24.60
CA GLY A 954 -11.39 30.95 25.27
C GLY A 954 -10.56 29.69 25.54
N ARG A 955 -9.89 29.17 24.52
CA ARG A 955 -8.99 28.01 24.62
C ARG A 955 -7.85 28.27 25.62
N ALA A 956 -7.22 29.45 25.56
CA ALA A 956 -6.17 29.83 26.50
C ALA A 956 -6.66 29.91 27.96
N VAL A 957 -7.89 30.36 28.20
CA VAL A 957 -8.49 30.41 29.54
C VAL A 957 -8.76 29.00 30.07
N VAL A 958 -9.34 28.12 29.26
CA VAL A 958 -9.58 26.72 29.65
C VAL A 958 -8.26 25.99 29.90
N GLY A 959 -7.24 26.21 29.05
CA GLY A 959 -5.90 25.65 29.25
C GLY A 959 -5.29 26.05 30.60
N LYS A 960 -5.43 27.32 31.03
CA LYS A 960 -4.99 27.75 32.37
C LYS A 960 -5.74 27.05 33.50
N ALA A 961 -7.04 26.84 33.34
CA ALA A 961 -7.84 26.11 34.32
C ALA A 961 -7.40 24.64 34.40
N ARG A 962 -7.15 24.00 33.25
CA ARG A 962 -6.66 22.61 33.14
C ARG A 962 -5.34 22.42 33.89
N LEU A 963 -4.37 23.31 33.70
CA LEU A 963 -3.08 23.25 34.39
C LEU A 963 -3.24 23.34 35.93
N LEU A 964 -4.16 24.17 36.43
CA LEU A 964 -4.46 24.25 37.87
C LEU A 964 -5.05 22.94 38.41
N VAL A 965 -5.94 22.30 37.65
CA VAL A 965 -6.53 21.01 38.02
C VAL A 965 -5.46 19.93 38.04
N GLN A 966 -4.65 19.81 36.99
CA GLN A 966 -3.58 18.81 36.90
C GLN A 966 -2.57 18.93 38.05
N GLN A 967 -2.16 20.16 38.39
CA GLN A 967 -1.26 20.41 39.52
C GLN A 967 -1.86 19.95 40.86
N LYS A 968 -3.17 20.18 41.05
CA LYS A 968 -3.88 19.80 42.28
C LYS A 968 -4.12 18.29 42.38
N VAL A 969 -4.44 17.64 41.25
CA VAL A 969 -4.66 16.18 41.15
C VAL A 969 -3.36 15.41 41.34
N GLY A 970 -2.25 15.91 40.79
CA GLY A 970 -0.99 15.17 40.78
C GLY A 970 -1.13 13.84 40.05
N GLN A 971 -0.84 12.74 40.74
CA GLN A 971 -0.94 11.37 40.22
C GLN A 971 -2.21 10.63 40.68
N GLY A 972 -3.02 11.23 41.56
CA GLY A 972 -4.19 10.61 42.18
C GLY A 972 -5.46 10.78 41.35
N ILE A 973 -5.45 10.30 40.09
CA ILE A 973 -6.63 10.38 39.22
C ILE A 973 -7.69 9.38 39.72
N THR A 974 -8.86 9.90 40.10
CA THR A 974 -10.04 9.10 40.48
C THR A 974 -11.16 9.32 39.47
N SER A 975 -12.15 8.45 39.41
CA SER A 975 -13.34 8.64 38.57
C SER A 975 -14.07 9.98 38.80
N ALA A 976 -14.11 10.44 40.06
CA ALA A 976 -14.70 11.74 40.44
C ALA A 976 -13.96 12.95 39.86
N VAL A 977 -12.66 12.79 39.53
CA VAL A 977 -11.85 13.79 38.82
C VAL A 977 -11.90 13.55 37.31
N ALA A 978 -11.74 12.30 36.87
CA ALA A 978 -11.57 11.92 35.48
C ALA A 978 -12.76 12.32 34.60
N LYS A 979 -13.99 12.03 35.05
CA LYS A 979 -15.20 12.37 34.29
C LYS A 979 -15.35 13.88 34.05
N PRO A 980 -15.41 14.75 35.07
CA PRO A 980 -15.51 16.19 34.82
C PRO A 980 -14.28 16.77 34.10
N PHE A 981 -13.10 16.16 34.22
CA PHE A 981 -11.94 16.58 33.43
C PHE A 981 -12.13 16.30 31.92
N ALA A 982 -12.52 15.08 31.56
CA ALA A 982 -12.76 14.69 30.16
C ALA A 982 -13.95 15.45 29.54
N ASP A 983 -15.06 15.57 30.29
CA ASP A 983 -16.23 16.37 29.87
C ASP A 983 -15.84 17.83 29.53
N ALA A 984 -14.85 18.39 30.24
CA ALA A 984 -14.39 19.75 29.99
C ALA A 984 -13.64 19.89 28.66
N ASP A 985 -12.90 18.87 28.24
CA ASP A 985 -12.17 18.87 26.96
C ASP A 985 -13.14 18.80 25.78
N HIS A 986 -14.18 17.96 25.85
CA HIS A 986 -15.28 17.96 24.87
C HIS A 986 -15.97 19.34 24.76
N LEU A 987 -16.27 19.97 25.91
CA LEU A 987 -16.88 21.31 25.94
C LEU A 987 -15.94 22.39 25.38
N LEU A 988 -14.63 22.24 25.55
CA LEU A 988 -13.62 23.11 24.95
C LEU A 988 -13.65 23.04 23.42
N LEU A 989 -13.69 21.82 22.88
CA LEU A 989 -13.74 21.58 21.43
C LEU A 989 -15.01 22.16 20.79
N THR A 990 -16.13 22.12 21.51
CA THR A 990 -17.43 22.66 21.06
C THR A 990 -17.66 24.14 21.41
N GLY A 991 -16.62 24.88 21.81
CA GLY A 991 -16.69 26.33 22.04
C GLY A 991 -17.39 26.77 23.33
N LYS A 992 -17.75 25.83 24.23
CA LYS A 992 -18.48 26.08 25.48
C LYS A 992 -17.52 26.33 26.65
N TYR A 993 -16.66 27.33 26.51
CA TYR A 993 -15.55 27.59 27.43
C TYR A 993 -15.98 27.79 28.89
N ALA A 994 -17.10 28.48 29.14
CA ALA A 994 -17.56 28.71 30.51
C ALA A 994 -17.97 27.41 31.21
N GLN A 995 -18.62 26.49 30.47
CA GLN A 995 -19.01 25.19 30.97
C GLN A 995 -17.79 24.27 31.16
N ALA A 996 -16.81 24.35 30.25
CA ALA A 996 -15.54 23.65 30.40
C ALA A 996 -14.82 24.04 31.69
N VAL A 997 -14.69 25.34 32.00
CA VAL A 997 -14.08 25.78 33.27
C VAL A 997 -14.90 25.34 34.49
N ALA A 998 -16.24 25.31 34.39
CA ALA A 998 -17.08 24.82 35.49
C ALA A 998 -16.85 23.33 35.77
N LYS A 999 -16.70 22.51 34.73
CA LYS A 999 -16.35 21.09 34.85
C LYS A 999 -14.94 20.90 35.44
N LEU A 1000 -13.95 21.66 34.98
CA LEU A 1000 -12.62 21.68 35.59
C LEU A 1000 -12.65 22.11 37.06
N ALA A 1001 -13.50 23.05 37.44
CA ALA A 1001 -13.69 23.43 38.85
C ALA A 1001 -14.29 22.29 39.70
N ALA A 1002 -15.18 21.47 39.11
CA ALA A 1002 -15.69 20.28 39.78
C ALA A 1002 -14.59 19.22 39.96
N ALA A 1003 -13.78 18.98 38.92
CA ALA A 1003 -12.61 18.10 39.01
C ALA A 1003 -11.60 18.59 40.07
N TYR A 1004 -11.34 19.90 40.13
CA TYR A 1004 -10.49 20.51 41.16
C TYR A 1004 -11.01 20.28 42.58
N ALA A 1005 -12.33 20.35 42.78
CA ALA A 1005 -12.96 20.19 44.09
C ALA A 1005 -13.01 18.71 44.54
N ALA A 1006 -13.00 17.77 43.59
CA ALA A 1006 -12.95 16.34 43.87
C ALA A 1006 -11.55 15.85 44.27
N ALA A 1007 -10.49 16.57 43.87
CA ALA A 1007 -9.10 16.35 44.26
C ALA A 1007 -8.73 17.10 45.55
#